data_AF-A0A5S3PQ78-F1
#
_entry.id   AF-A0A5S3PQ78-F1
#
_cell.length_a   1.000
_cell.length_b   1.000
_cell.length_c   1.000
_cell.angle_alpha   90.00
_cell.angle_beta   90.00
_cell.angle_gamma   90.00
#
_symmetry.space_group_name_H-M   'P 1'
#
loop_
_entity.id
_entity.type
_entity.pdbx_description
1 polymer ?
#
loop_
_entity_poly.entity_id
_entity_poly.type
_entity_poly.pdbx_seq_one_letter_code
_entity_poly.pdbx_strand_id
1 'polypeptide(L)'
;MKKLAIAIVVIFGLVLGSCTNKREGKPKVLVFSKTMGFKHASIPVGIAAIEKLGAENGFEVDTTKNGELFNEDNLKQYSAIIFLSTTMNVLDHTQEAAFERYIQAGGGYVGVHAATDTEYDWGWYNKLVGAQFLSHPAGTPEADFIIKDNGFIATKHFTDSVWHRSDEIYNYKNINPDVNVLMTIDESTYEGGKNGDYHPFAWYHEFDGGRSFYTGAGHTDESYAEDPFLKHLLGGIQYAIGENLELDYSKATSQIPPEIDRFSKVVLSEGEFFEPTEMTILPNNDVLIGQRHGEILRYNAATKELTEIAKFDVYDKTLNTPGVNAEEGLMGVQKDPDYATNNWIYVYYAPTGDEEVNRLSRFKYSDGNFDMASEQKIIDVYSQREICCHTGGSIAFGGDGLLYLSTGDNSTPFDEKGAKYVNNGFAPLNDLPGKQQYDARRSSGNTNDLRGKILRIKVNEDGSYDIPDGNLFPVGTDKTRPEIYTMGHRNPYRISVDSKRGYVYWGDVGPDAREDQLGTRGPRGHDEMNQAREAGNFGWPLFIADNKPYIDYDYATGESGITFDPEKPINDSKNNTGLTELPPAQPAYVYYPYAETSEFPQVATGGRNAMAGPTYYSDEYANGGGLPAYYDGKVIIYDWMRGWMMAVHLFEDGSVNKMEPFASDIKVNNLIDVEMGPDGRMYLLEYGSGWFSANKDSGLSYVEFNGGNRPPVIDNMIVDNTSGKLPLTINARVEARDREKDAISYVWDLGNGETKETSEPKISHTYAEAGEYNISVEVKDTGGESAISASTAVVAGNSRPEVNIAITGGNSSFYVPGQPVNYEVSVTDAESSDIDPENIFVSVDYLEGMDKVAMSLGHQQVSASVTGKALTQAMDCKTCHKETEVSIGPNYRDIAAKYKDDKNAKSYLQRKIKEGGSGVWGEVMMAAHPNITSNETSQIATYIMSLNGDGSMKPSLPPKGSVKAEATTPGNLMVLTASYTDGGAEGAVPLTGSKSVALASNTVGFSEATKTKDMMAVTFGGQDLLVLQGAKGWFELDDIDLTGVSAVVLTVGWQEPPKVAYNFDIRLDSAEGEIIGKGNLAVQPPGTPGSAIVMPLTKKPSGKNKLVITGAVEKGKTPALVAVVNAMFN
;
A
#
# COMPACT_ATOMS: atom_id res chain seq x y z
N MET A 1 66.65 11.91 43.28
CA MET A 1 66.10 10.73 42.56
C MET A 1 64.72 10.30 43.08
N LYS A 2 64.48 10.08 44.39
CA LYS A 2 63.15 9.67 44.89
C LYS A 2 61.99 10.66 44.64
N LYS A 3 62.22 11.98 44.69
CA LYS A 3 61.18 12.98 44.40
C LYS A 3 60.82 13.12 42.91
N LEU A 4 61.76 12.80 42.01
CA LEU A 4 61.54 12.83 40.56
C LEU A 4 60.80 11.57 40.09
N ALA A 5 61.08 10.41 40.69
CA ALA A 5 60.37 9.17 40.40
C ALA A 5 58.89 9.23 40.87
N ILE A 6 58.61 9.85 42.02
CA ILE A 6 57.23 10.02 42.50
C ILE A 6 56.45 11.01 41.62
N ALA A 7 57.09 12.09 41.15
CA ALA A 7 56.45 13.03 40.22
C ALA A 7 56.16 12.39 38.85
N ILE A 8 57.06 11.54 38.33
CA ILE A 8 56.84 10.82 37.07
C ILE A 8 55.75 9.75 37.20
N VAL A 9 55.65 9.04 38.33
CA VAL A 9 54.57 8.07 38.58
C VAL A 9 53.21 8.75 38.79
N VAL A 10 53.18 9.93 39.42
CA VAL A 10 51.94 10.71 39.56
C VAL A 10 51.52 11.35 38.23
N ILE A 11 52.46 11.78 37.39
CA ILE A 11 52.16 12.27 36.03
C ILE A 11 51.76 11.12 35.10
N PHE A 12 52.38 9.93 35.17
CA PHE A 12 51.92 8.75 34.44
C PHE A 12 50.55 8.25 34.93
N GLY A 13 50.27 8.34 36.23
CA GLY A 13 48.96 8.04 36.79
C GLY A 13 47.86 9.05 36.42
N LEU A 14 48.22 10.32 36.24
CA LEU A 14 47.31 11.38 35.76
C LEU A 14 47.08 11.33 34.24
N VAL A 15 48.05 10.85 33.46
CA VAL A 15 47.89 10.65 32.00
C VAL A 15 47.15 9.36 31.68
N LEU A 16 47.25 8.32 32.52
CA LEU A 16 46.45 7.08 32.39
C LEU A 16 45.05 7.16 33.00
N GLY A 17 44.76 8.19 33.82
CA GLY A 17 43.46 8.40 34.45
C GLY A 17 42.50 9.31 33.68
N SER A 18 42.85 9.75 32.46
CA SER A 18 42.12 10.81 31.74
C SER A 18 41.53 10.39 30.39
N CYS A 19 41.25 9.10 30.17
CA CYS A 19 40.55 8.62 28.98
C CYS A 19 39.51 7.53 29.32
N THR A 20 38.60 7.79 30.25
CA THR A 20 37.33 7.06 30.28
C THR A 20 36.29 7.95 29.61
N ASN A 21 35.89 7.62 28.38
CA ASN A 21 34.78 8.28 27.64
C ASN A 21 33.43 7.90 28.28
N LYS A 22 33.31 8.05 29.60
CA LYS A 22 32.11 7.73 30.36
C LYS A 22 31.21 8.95 30.36
N ARG A 23 29.94 8.77 30.02
CA ARG A 23 28.95 9.83 29.97
C ARG A 23 28.79 10.48 31.34
N GLU A 24 28.69 11.80 31.37
CA GLU A 24 28.37 12.54 32.59
C GLU A 24 26.93 12.28 33.06
N GLY A 25 26.73 12.16 34.38
CA GLY A 25 25.41 11.95 34.98
C GLY A 25 25.00 10.47 35.14
N LYS A 26 23.73 10.25 35.48
CA LYS A 26 23.15 8.91 35.56
C LYS A 26 22.92 8.37 34.14
N PRO A 27 23.05 7.04 33.91
CA PRO A 27 22.59 6.43 32.68
C PRO A 27 21.11 6.76 32.45
N LYS A 28 20.72 6.96 31.19
CA LYS A 28 19.32 7.23 30.81
C LYS A 28 18.84 6.12 29.89
N VAL A 29 17.62 5.63 30.07
CA VAL A 29 17.01 4.64 29.19
C VAL A 29 15.71 5.17 28.59
N LEU A 30 15.43 4.78 27.35
CA LEU A 30 14.18 5.12 26.67
C LEU A 30 13.31 3.86 26.56
N VAL A 31 12.12 3.89 27.16
CA VAL A 31 11.11 2.83 27.00
C VAL A 31 10.21 3.18 25.81
N PHE A 32 10.30 2.38 24.75
CA PHE A 32 9.48 2.48 23.56
C PHE A 32 8.40 1.41 23.57
N SER A 33 7.14 1.82 23.35
CA SER A 33 5.95 0.95 23.48
C SER A 33 4.90 1.19 22.39
N LYS A 34 5.34 1.56 21.18
CA LYS A 34 4.45 1.69 20.02
C LYS A 34 4.04 0.29 19.55
N THR A 35 2.77 0.15 19.15
CA THR A 35 2.19 -1.10 18.66
C THR A 35 1.36 -0.79 17.43
N MET A 36 1.63 -1.46 16.31
CA MET A 36 0.80 -1.42 15.10
C MET A 36 -0.06 -2.68 14.95
N GLY A 37 0.15 -3.69 15.79
CA GLY A 37 -0.67 -4.90 15.90
C GLY A 37 -1.39 -5.00 17.24
N PHE A 38 -1.33 -6.18 17.87
CA PHE A 38 -1.94 -6.41 19.18
C PHE A 38 -1.29 -5.51 20.24
N LYS A 39 -2.10 -5.01 21.17
CA LYS A 39 -1.64 -4.13 22.26
C LYS A 39 -1.82 -4.82 23.60
N HIS A 40 -0.71 -5.17 24.23
CA HIS A 40 -0.69 -5.87 25.52
C HIS A 40 -1.15 -4.97 26.67
N ALA A 41 -1.98 -5.53 27.57
CA ALA A 41 -2.50 -4.83 28.75
C ALA A 41 -1.40 -4.49 29.76
N SER A 42 -0.29 -5.23 29.75
CA SER A 42 0.82 -5.11 30.69
C SER A 42 1.77 -3.94 30.45
N ILE A 43 1.69 -3.28 29.28
CA ILE A 43 2.58 -2.16 28.93
C ILE A 43 2.60 -1.07 30.02
N PRO A 44 1.47 -0.55 30.55
CA PRO A 44 1.50 0.47 31.61
C PRO A 44 2.13 -0.03 32.92
N VAL A 45 1.92 -1.30 33.28
CA VAL A 45 2.48 -1.90 34.50
C VAL A 45 4.00 -2.10 34.33
N GLY A 46 4.43 -2.54 33.16
CA GLY A 46 5.84 -2.69 32.81
C GLY A 46 6.60 -1.38 32.81
N ILE A 47 6.01 -0.31 32.27
CA ILE A 47 6.58 1.05 32.36
C ILE A 47 6.79 1.44 33.82
N ALA A 48 5.77 1.33 34.65
CA ALA A 48 5.85 1.71 36.07
C ALA A 48 6.90 0.88 36.83
N ALA A 49 7.04 -0.41 36.50
CA ALA A 49 8.05 -1.27 37.07
C ALA A 49 9.48 -0.84 36.66
N ILE A 50 9.71 -0.51 35.39
CA ILE A 50 11.01 -0.03 34.90
C ILE A 50 11.38 1.33 35.51
N GLU A 51 10.43 2.26 35.61
CA GLU A 51 10.62 3.55 36.30
C GLU A 51 11.06 3.35 37.76
N LYS A 52 10.39 2.42 38.46
CA LYS A 52 10.75 2.04 39.83
C LYS A 52 12.16 1.44 39.90
N LEU A 53 12.50 0.52 38.99
CA LEU A 53 13.84 -0.07 38.90
C LEU A 53 14.91 1.01 38.68
N GLY A 54 14.63 2.00 37.82
CA GLY A 54 15.52 3.14 37.57
C GLY A 54 15.76 3.97 38.82
N ALA A 55 14.68 4.34 39.52
CA ALA A 55 14.75 5.10 40.77
C ALA A 55 15.55 4.36 41.86
N GLU A 56 15.41 3.03 41.96
CA GLU A 56 16.09 2.20 42.96
C GLU A 56 17.54 1.87 42.61
N ASN A 57 17.90 1.84 41.32
CA ASN A 57 19.21 1.35 40.84
C ASN A 57 20.07 2.39 40.12
N GLY A 58 19.64 3.67 40.10
CA GLY A 58 20.49 4.79 39.72
C GLY A 58 20.57 5.08 38.23
N PHE A 59 19.50 4.80 37.47
CA PHE A 59 19.34 5.23 36.07
C PHE A 59 18.01 5.98 35.88
N GLU A 60 17.96 6.88 34.90
CA GLU A 60 16.79 7.67 34.54
C GLU A 60 15.98 6.96 33.43
N VAL A 61 14.67 7.14 33.42
CA VAL A 61 13.74 6.48 32.50
C VAL A 61 12.86 7.51 31.83
N ASP A 62 12.93 7.56 30.49
CA ASP A 62 11.95 8.26 29.66
C ASP A 62 11.07 7.24 28.95
N THR A 63 9.86 7.65 28.55
CA THR A 63 8.92 6.77 27.85
C THR A 63 8.35 7.44 26.61
N THR A 64 8.13 6.68 25.54
CA THR A 64 7.50 7.20 24.33
C THR A 64 6.76 6.11 23.54
N LYS A 65 5.81 6.57 22.73
CA LYS A 65 5.19 5.81 21.63
C LYS A 65 5.40 6.50 20.28
N ASN A 66 6.09 7.64 20.27
CA ASN A 66 6.35 8.41 19.07
C ASN A 66 7.65 7.93 18.42
N GLY A 67 7.53 7.33 17.24
CA GLY A 67 8.67 6.89 16.42
C GLY A 67 9.54 8.05 15.94
N GLU A 68 9.00 9.28 15.83
CA GLU A 68 9.76 10.47 15.41
C GLU A 68 10.93 10.81 16.36
N LEU A 69 10.92 10.27 17.59
CA LEU A 69 12.03 10.39 18.53
C LEU A 69 13.23 9.48 18.20
N PHE A 70 13.10 8.57 17.24
CA PHE A 70 14.20 7.76 16.71
C PHE A 70 14.99 8.56 15.68
N ASN A 71 15.73 9.55 16.18
CA ASN A 71 16.68 10.34 15.42
C ASN A 71 17.97 10.50 16.24
N GLU A 72 19.10 10.68 15.56
CA GLU A 72 20.43 10.71 16.19
C GLU A 72 20.53 11.73 17.33
N ASP A 73 19.96 12.92 17.15
CA ASP A 73 19.99 13.99 18.15
C ASP A 73 19.30 13.63 19.46
N ASN A 74 18.19 12.91 19.37
CA ASN A 74 17.49 12.43 20.55
C ASN A 74 18.16 11.17 21.11
N LEU A 75 18.54 10.20 20.27
CA LEU A 75 19.02 8.89 20.73
C LEU A 75 20.36 8.95 21.46
N LYS A 76 21.24 9.91 21.12
CA LYS A 76 22.57 10.05 21.74
C LYS A 76 22.57 10.23 23.25
N GLN A 77 21.46 10.67 23.84
CA GLN A 77 21.33 10.87 25.28
C GLN A 77 21.01 9.59 26.07
N TYR A 78 20.65 8.48 25.40
CA TYR A 78 20.28 7.22 26.05
C TYR A 78 21.43 6.22 26.01
N SER A 79 21.55 5.44 27.07
CA SER A 79 22.53 4.38 27.24
C SER A 79 21.96 3.04 26.78
N ALA A 80 20.64 2.87 26.93
CA ALA A 80 19.89 1.74 26.40
C ALA A 80 18.48 2.16 25.94
N ILE A 81 17.96 1.48 24.92
CA ILE A 81 16.57 1.60 24.46
C ILE A 81 15.85 0.28 24.75
N ILE A 82 14.67 0.36 25.34
CA ILE A 82 13.86 -0.79 25.76
C ILE A 82 12.62 -0.85 24.87
N PHE A 83 12.49 -1.92 24.08
CA PHE A 83 11.27 -2.23 23.34
C PHE A 83 10.38 -3.07 24.24
N LEU A 84 9.34 -2.44 24.78
CA LEU A 84 8.43 -3.04 25.74
C LEU A 84 7.14 -3.47 25.03
N SER A 85 7.08 -4.75 24.65
CA SER A 85 5.95 -5.36 23.95
C SER A 85 5.48 -4.56 22.73
N THR A 86 6.43 -4.13 21.90
CA THR A 86 6.13 -3.56 20.58
C THR A 86 5.56 -4.64 19.66
N THR A 87 4.76 -4.27 18.66
CA THR A 87 4.18 -5.23 17.70
C THR A 87 4.06 -4.64 16.30
N MET A 88 4.29 -5.46 15.28
CA MET A 88 4.34 -5.13 13.85
C MET A 88 5.42 -4.07 13.53
N ASN A 89 5.36 -3.41 12.37
CA ASN A 89 6.35 -2.42 11.95
C ASN A 89 6.06 -1.06 12.58
N VAL A 90 6.99 -0.53 13.37
CA VAL A 90 6.77 0.63 14.25
C VAL A 90 7.65 1.82 13.90
N LEU A 91 8.72 1.61 13.15
CA LEU A 91 9.63 2.64 12.61
C LEU A 91 9.49 2.78 11.08
N ASP A 92 9.82 3.95 10.56
CA ASP A 92 10.06 4.15 9.12
C ASP A 92 11.56 3.95 8.79
N HIS A 93 11.93 3.92 7.50
CA HIS A 93 13.32 3.66 7.10
C HIS A 93 14.34 4.70 7.59
N THR A 94 13.92 5.94 7.84
CA THR A 94 14.82 6.97 8.41
C THR A 94 15.06 6.69 9.89
N GLN A 95 14.00 6.33 10.61
CA GLN A 95 14.04 5.94 12.02
C GLN A 95 14.81 4.63 12.23
N GLU A 96 14.62 3.64 11.35
CA GLU A 96 15.40 2.40 11.30
C GLU A 96 16.90 2.71 11.18
N ALA A 97 17.29 3.51 10.19
CA ALA A 97 18.68 3.87 9.97
C ALA A 97 19.27 4.63 11.17
N ALA A 98 18.50 5.53 11.79
CA ALA A 98 18.92 6.21 13.02
C ALA A 98 19.13 5.23 14.20
N PHE A 99 18.31 4.18 14.28
CA PHE A 99 18.45 3.14 15.30
C PHE A 99 19.66 2.23 15.05
N GLU A 100 19.93 1.83 13.81
CA GLU A 100 21.16 1.10 13.43
C GLU A 100 22.40 1.88 13.85
N ARG A 101 22.44 3.17 13.49
CA ARG A 101 23.55 4.07 13.83
C ARG A 101 23.73 4.21 15.35
N TYR A 102 22.64 4.24 16.11
CA TYR A 102 22.69 4.25 17.57
C TYR A 102 23.32 2.97 18.15
N ILE A 103 22.98 1.79 17.63
CA ILE A 103 23.60 0.52 18.05
C ILE A 103 25.08 0.47 17.64
N GLN A 104 25.41 0.85 16.39
CA GLN A 104 26.78 0.95 15.87
C GLN A 104 27.67 1.90 16.67
N ALA A 105 27.09 2.97 17.21
CA ALA A 105 27.79 3.90 18.08
C ALA A 105 28.05 3.35 19.50
N GLY A 106 27.54 2.17 19.83
CA GLY A 106 27.72 1.49 21.12
C GLY A 106 26.50 1.47 22.04
N GLY A 107 25.33 1.86 21.52
CA GLY A 107 24.06 1.89 22.25
C GLY A 107 23.59 0.50 22.71
N GLY A 108 22.90 0.45 23.85
CA GLY A 108 22.27 -0.77 24.36
C GLY A 108 20.84 -0.96 23.86
N TYR A 109 20.40 -2.21 23.73
CA TYR A 109 19.04 -2.62 23.40
C TYR A 109 18.52 -3.66 24.39
N VAL A 110 17.25 -3.53 24.76
CA VAL A 110 16.50 -4.51 25.57
C VAL A 110 15.17 -4.79 24.87
N GLY A 111 14.94 -6.03 24.44
CA GLY A 111 13.64 -6.49 23.98
C GLY A 111 12.88 -7.22 25.08
N VAL A 112 11.61 -6.88 25.28
CA VAL A 112 10.73 -7.53 26.27
C VAL A 112 9.50 -8.09 25.58
N HIS A 113 9.23 -9.37 25.82
CA HIS A 113 8.07 -10.12 25.36
C HIS A 113 7.82 -9.96 23.85
N ALA A 114 6.90 -9.10 23.42
CA ALA A 114 6.51 -8.99 22.02
C ALA A 114 7.52 -8.26 21.12
N ALA A 115 8.68 -7.85 21.64
CA ALA A 115 9.73 -7.24 20.81
C ALA A 115 10.19 -8.12 19.62
N THR A 116 10.01 -9.45 19.66
CA THR A 116 10.25 -10.36 18.52
C THR A 116 9.09 -10.43 17.50
N ASP A 117 7.93 -9.88 17.85
CA ASP A 117 6.76 -9.66 16.97
C ASP A 117 6.81 -8.25 16.36
N THR A 118 8.01 -7.70 16.11
CA THR A 118 8.22 -6.31 15.63
C THR A 118 9.21 -6.31 14.45
N GLU A 119 9.00 -5.42 13.47
CA GLU A 119 9.88 -5.19 12.30
C GLU A 119 10.22 -6.48 11.51
N TYR A 120 9.18 -7.18 11.04
CA TYR A 120 9.33 -8.49 10.35
C TYR A 120 10.14 -8.42 9.06
N ASP A 121 10.05 -7.28 8.38
CA ASP A 121 10.66 -6.99 7.10
C ASP A 121 12.04 -6.33 7.20
N TRP A 122 12.59 -6.26 8.41
CA TRP A 122 13.91 -5.71 8.70
C TRP A 122 14.82 -6.80 9.27
N GLY A 123 15.54 -7.48 8.38
CA GLY A 123 16.44 -8.58 8.72
C GLY A 123 17.54 -8.19 9.71
N TRP A 124 18.03 -6.95 9.68
CA TRP A 124 19.00 -6.45 10.66
C TRP A 124 18.40 -6.41 12.07
N TYR A 125 17.14 -5.99 12.23
CA TYR A 125 16.46 -6.02 13.52
C TYR A 125 16.24 -7.45 14.01
N ASN A 126 15.89 -8.39 13.13
CA ASN A 126 15.82 -9.81 13.52
C ASN A 126 17.15 -10.31 14.09
N LYS A 127 18.28 -9.95 13.47
CA LYS A 127 19.60 -10.29 14.01
C LYS A 127 19.89 -9.62 15.35
N LEU A 128 19.47 -8.36 15.55
CA LEU A 128 19.58 -7.62 16.81
C LEU A 128 18.75 -8.24 17.94
N VAL A 129 17.45 -8.48 17.73
CA VAL A 129 16.56 -9.04 18.76
C VAL A 129 16.86 -10.53 18.98
N GLY A 130 17.31 -11.23 17.94
CA GLY A 130 17.84 -12.59 17.98
C GLY A 130 16.85 -13.70 17.57
N ALA A 131 15.58 -13.39 17.34
CA ALA A 131 14.58 -14.30 16.79
C ALA A 131 13.32 -13.56 16.33
N GLN A 132 12.50 -14.19 15.48
CA GLN A 132 11.20 -13.67 15.07
C GLN A 132 10.05 -14.50 15.65
N PHE A 133 8.95 -13.83 15.99
CA PHE A 133 7.72 -14.51 16.39
C PHE A 133 7.18 -15.41 15.26
N LEU A 134 6.74 -16.61 15.64
CA LEU A 134 6.10 -17.59 14.76
C LEU A 134 4.63 -17.80 15.16
N SER A 135 4.38 -18.09 16.44
CA SER A 135 3.04 -18.29 17.00
C SER A 135 3.12 -18.33 18.54
N HIS A 136 2.01 -18.54 19.24
CA HIS A 136 1.98 -18.85 20.67
C HIS A 136 0.84 -19.86 20.98
N PRO A 137 0.89 -20.59 22.11
CA PRO A 137 -0.22 -21.43 22.57
C PRO A 137 -1.38 -20.56 23.09
N ALA A 138 -2.56 -21.17 23.29
CA ALA A 138 -3.72 -20.44 23.76
C ALA A 138 -3.57 -19.99 25.23
N GLY A 139 -3.71 -18.69 25.49
CA GLY A 139 -3.66 -18.12 26.85
C GLY A 139 -2.25 -18.07 27.43
N THR A 140 -2.14 -18.21 28.75
CA THR A 140 -0.90 -18.09 29.53
C THR A 140 -0.60 -19.40 30.29
N PRO A 141 -0.12 -20.46 29.59
CA PRO A 141 0.13 -21.75 30.23
C PRO A 141 1.23 -21.66 31.31
N GLU A 142 1.17 -22.55 32.30
CA GLU A 142 2.29 -22.80 33.21
C GLU A 142 3.34 -23.66 32.49
N ALA A 143 4.62 -23.30 32.63
CA ALA A 143 5.73 -24.04 32.04
C ALA A 143 7.00 -23.98 32.91
N ASP A 144 7.90 -24.92 32.66
CA ASP A 144 9.23 -24.96 33.27
C ASP A 144 10.26 -24.20 32.40
N PHE A 145 10.79 -23.11 32.96
CA PHE A 145 11.88 -22.33 32.34
C PHE A 145 13.22 -22.81 32.89
N ILE A 146 14.04 -23.41 32.05
CA ILE A 146 15.32 -24.02 32.41
C ILE A 146 16.44 -22.99 32.31
N ILE A 147 17.07 -22.67 33.45
CA ILE A 147 18.20 -21.75 33.52
C ILE A 147 19.45 -22.46 33.00
N LYS A 148 19.99 -22.00 31.86
CA LYS A 148 21.18 -22.59 31.21
C LYS A 148 22.49 -21.96 31.70
N ASP A 149 22.46 -20.68 32.02
CA ASP A 149 23.60 -19.94 32.59
C ASP A 149 23.13 -19.15 33.82
N ASN A 150 23.68 -19.47 34.99
CA ASN A 150 23.44 -18.76 36.26
C ASN A 150 24.62 -17.86 36.68
N GLY A 151 25.61 -17.66 35.82
CA GLY A 151 26.70 -16.71 36.01
C GLY A 151 26.39 -15.31 35.48
N PHE A 152 25.48 -15.20 34.52
CA PHE A 152 25.11 -13.94 33.90
C PHE A 152 24.31 -13.01 34.82
N ILE A 153 24.46 -11.69 34.66
CA ILE A 153 23.88 -10.69 35.58
C ILE A 153 22.36 -10.76 35.70
N ALA A 154 21.66 -11.14 34.62
CA ALA A 154 20.21 -11.29 34.58
C ALA A 154 19.71 -12.62 35.16
N THR A 155 20.56 -13.58 35.46
CA THR A 155 20.14 -14.91 35.92
C THR A 155 20.84 -15.38 37.20
N LYS A 156 21.89 -14.68 37.66
CA LYS A 156 22.66 -15.05 38.86
C LYS A 156 21.88 -15.06 40.18
N HIS A 157 20.68 -14.49 40.21
CA HIS A 157 19.80 -14.53 41.39
C HIS A 157 18.95 -15.80 41.46
N PHE A 158 18.85 -16.57 40.37
CA PHE A 158 18.19 -17.87 40.39
C PHE A 158 19.06 -18.89 41.14
N THR A 159 18.53 -19.43 42.23
CA THR A 159 19.17 -20.50 43.00
C THR A 159 18.82 -21.89 42.49
N ASP A 160 17.63 -22.03 41.91
CA ASP A 160 17.15 -23.26 41.29
C ASP A 160 17.44 -23.24 39.79
N SER A 161 17.62 -24.43 39.20
CA SER A 161 17.85 -24.57 37.74
C SER A 161 16.55 -24.51 36.92
N VAL A 162 15.40 -24.48 37.59
CA VAL A 162 14.07 -24.41 36.98
C VAL A 162 13.29 -23.28 37.64
N TRP A 163 12.75 -22.39 36.82
CA TRP A 163 11.81 -21.36 37.22
C TRP A 163 10.43 -21.75 36.67
N HIS A 164 9.54 -22.23 37.53
CA HIS A 164 8.18 -22.64 37.15
C HIS A 164 7.21 -21.48 37.29
N ARG A 165 6.54 -21.08 36.20
CA ARG A 165 5.58 -19.97 36.20
C ARG A 165 4.66 -19.99 34.97
N SER A 166 3.64 -19.13 34.99
CA SER A 166 2.80 -18.84 33.81
C SER A 166 3.24 -17.57 33.08
N ASP A 167 3.18 -17.61 31.75
CA ASP A 167 3.37 -16.47 30.84
C ASP A 167 2.76 -16.81 29.46
N GLU A 168 2.71 -15.86 28.53
CA GLU A 168 2.42 -16.17 27.12
C GLU A 168 3.72 -16.59 26.42
N ILE A 169 3.76 -17.84 25.95
CA ILE A 169 4.99 -18.45 25.44
C ILE A 169 5.09 -18.30 23.92
N TYR A 170 6.02 -17.49 23.45
CA TYR A 170 6.25 -17.33 22.01
C TYR A 170 7.06 -18.49 21.43
N ASN A 171 6.54 -19.08 20.36
CA ASN A 171 7.32 -19.92 19.46
C ASN A 171 8.06 -19.01 18.48
N TYR A 172 9.28 -19.37 18.13
CA TYR A 172 10.16 -18.55 17.30
C TYR A 172 10.51 -19.21 15.97
N LYS A 173 10.75 -18.38 14.96
CA LYS A 173 11.40 -18.71 13.67
C LYS A 173 12.62 -17.81 13.48
N ASN A 174 13.49 -18.15 12.51
CA ASN A 174 14.68 -17.36 12.16
C ASN A 174 15.56 -17.01 13.37
N ILE A 175 15.73 -17.98 14.29
CA ILE A 175 16.53 -17.83 15.50
C ILE A 175 17.99 -17.62 15.10
N ASN A 176 18.58 -16.53 15.56
CA ASN A 176 19.99 -16.22 15.33
C ASN A 176 20.86 -17.25 16.10
N PRO A 177 21.70 -18.04 15.43
CA PRO A 177 22.51 -19.08 16.09
C PRO A 177 23.62 -18.50 16.98
N ASP A 178 23.96 -17.22 16.83
CA ASP A 178 25.06 -16.56 17.54
C ASP A 178 24.65 -15.96 18.90
N VAL A 179 23.39 -16.13 19.31
CA VAL A 179 22.91 -15.63 20.61
C VAL A 179 23.38 -16.51 21.78
N ASN A 180 23.69 -15.88 22.91
CA ASN A 180 24.03 -16.59 24.14
C ASN A 180 22.76 -16.84 24.95
N VAL A 181 22.24 -18.06 24.88
CA VAL A 181 20.98 -18.45 25.54
C VAL A 181 21.16 -18.58 27.05
N LEU A 182 20.34 -17.83 27.80
CA LEU A 182 20.29 -17.81 29.26
C LEU A 182 19.24 -18.75 29.81
N MET A 183 18.09 -18.83 29.15
CA MET A 183 16.95 -19.66 29.55
C MET A 183 16.33 -20.34 28.33
N THR A 184 15.90 -21.59 28.51
CA THR A 184 15.03 -22.31 27.55
C THR A 184 13.72 -22.71 28.22
N ILE A 185 12.73 -23.15 27.44
CA ILE A 185 11.48 -23.72 27.95
C ILE A 185 11.48 -25.24 27.73
N ASP A 186 10.94 -25.99 28.69
CA ASP A 186 10.61 -27.40 28.51
C ASP A 186 9.21 -27.56 27.90
N GLU A 187 9.15 -27.82 26.60
CA GLU A 187 7.89 -28.01 25.86
C GLU A 187 7.09 -29.24 26.31
N SER A 188 7.65 -30.14 27.14
CA SER A 188 6.88 -31.26 27.70
C SER A 188 5.94 -30.85 28.85
N THR A 189 6.09 -29.63 29.37
CA THR A 189 5.32 -29.11 30.50
C THR A 189 4.06 -28.34 30.10
N TYR A 190 3.88 -28.03 28.82
CA TYR A 190 2.72 -27.31 28.29
C TYR A 190 2.34 -27.77 26.87
N GLU A 191 1.16 -27.39 26.38
CA GLU A 191 0.72 -27.72 25.02
C GLU A 191 0.90 -26.54 24.06
N GLY A 192 1.31 -26.82 22.82
CA GLY A 192 1.39 -25.82 21.73
C GLY A 192 2.78 -25.25 21.42
N GLY A 193 3.85 -25.79 22.03
CA GLY A 193 5.23 -25.54 21.64
C GLY A 193 5.54 -26.00 20.20
N LYS A 194 6.47 -25.30 19.53
CA LYS A 194 6.89 -25.57 18.14
C LYS A 194 8.40 -25.51 17.90
N ASN A 195 9.20 -25.24 18.93
CA ASN A 195 10.66 -25.18 18.86
C ASN A 195 11.34 -26.50 19.31
N GLY A 196 10.58 -27.44 19.88
CA GLY A 196 11.04 -28.77 20.24
C GLY A 196 12.01 -28.78 21.42
N ASP A 197 13.03 -29.64 21.37
CA ASP A 197 14.00 -29.83 22.45
C ASP A 197 14.86 -28.59 22.75
N TYR A 198 14.84 -27.58 21.87
CA TYR A 198 15.59 -26.34 22.01
C TYR A 198 14.69 -25.12 21.78
N HIS A 199 14.00 -24.70 22.84
CA HIS A 199 13.16 -23.50 22.85
C HIS A 199 13.84 -22.37 23.63
N PRO A 200 14.64 -21.49 23.00
CA PRO A 200 15.24 -20.35 23.70
C PRO A 200 14.18 -19.36 24.17
N PHE A 201 14.35 -18.78 25.35
CA PHE A 201 13.39 -17.86 25.96
C PHE A 201 13.98 -16.52 26.39
N ALA A 202 15.24 -16.52 26.83
CA ALA A 202 15.99 -15.30 27.12
C ALA A 202 17.44 -15.48 26.69
N TRP A 203 18.04 -14.44 26.13
CA TRP A 203 19.39 -14.48 25.59
C TRP A 203 20.04 -13.09 25.53
N TYR A 204 21.34 -13.07 25.29
CA TYR A 204 22.11 -11.84 25.08
C TYR A 204 23.20 -12.04 24.04
N HIS A 205 23.67 -10.95 23.44
CA HIS A 205 24.86 -10.93 22.60
C HIS A 205 25.35 -9.50 22.40
N GLU A 206 26.55 -9.36 21.83
CA GLU A 206 27.01 -8.11 21.22
C GLU A 206 26.58 -8.14 19.76
N PHE A 207 26.04 -7.04 19.24
CA PHE A 207 25.55 -6.95 17.87
C PHE A 207 25.88 -5.59 17.28
N ASP A 208 26.55 -5.61 16.13
CA ASP A 208 26.86 -4.43 15.32
C ASP A 208 27.37 -3.23 16.15
N GLY A 209 28.31 -3.47 17.07
CA GLY A 209 28.91 -2.46 17.95
C GLY A 209 28.21 -2.21 19.29
N GLY A 210 26.96 -2.64 19.45
CA GLY A 210 26.15 -2.47 20.66
C GLY A 210 25.83 -3.76 21.42
N ARG A 211 25.09 -3.63 22.52
CA ARG A 211 24.70 -4.74 23.41
C ARG A 211 23.21 -5.04 23.27
N SER A 212 22.86 -6.30 23.03
CA SER A 212 21.48 -6.76 22.93
C SER A 212 21.15 -7.76 24.04
N PHE A 213 20.03 -7.53 24.73
CA PHE A 213 19.42 -8.47 25.64
C PHE A 213 17.94 -8.65 25.30
N TYR A 214 17.45 -9.87 25.34
CA TYR A 214 16.05 -10.19 25.12
C TYR A 214 15.51 -11.15 26.18
N THR A 215 14.25 -10.94 26.56
CA THR A 215 13.46 -11.89 27.36
C THR A 215 12.05 -12.03 26.76
N GLY A 216 11.61 -13.27 26.54
CA GLY A 216 10.24 -13.57 26.10
C GLY A 216 9.18 -13.41 27.18
N ALA A 217 9.60 -13.26 28.45
CA ALA A 217 8.69 -12.99 29.57
C ALA A 217 8.19 -11.55 29.61
N GLY A 218 7.08 -11.33 30.30
CA GLY A 218 6.51 -10.00 30.56
C GLY A 218 5.18 -9.73 29.87
N HIS A 219 4.46 -10.77 29.43
CA HIS A 219 3.12 -10.64 28.87
C HIS A 219 2.12 -10.12 29.90
N THR A 220 2.18 -10.66 31.13
CA THR A 220 1.16 -10.46 32.16
C THR A 220 1.49 -9.31 33.12
N ASP A 221 0.47 -8.70 33.72
CA ASP A 221 0.64 -7.71 34.79
C ASP A 221 1.37 -8.32 36.00
N GLU A 222 1.08 -9.58 36.31
CA GLU A 222 1.66 -10.33 37.43
C GLU A 222 3.17 -10.50 37.30
N SER A 223 3.70 -10.59 36.07
CA SER A 223 5.15 -10.68 35.82
C SER A 223 5.88 -9.53 36.51
N TYR A 224 5.34 -8.30 36.39
CA TYR A 224 5.96 -7.09 36.93
C TYR A 224 5.78 -6.91 38.45
N ALA A 225 5.10 -7.83 39.12
CA ALA A 225 5.06 -7.94 40.58
C ALA A 225 6.00 -9.03 41.12
N GLU A 226 6.50 -9.92 40.27
CA GLU A 226 7.34 -11.05 40.64
C GLU A 226 8.82 -10.63 40.82
N ASP A 227 9.37 -10.86 42.02
CA ASP A 227 10.75 -10.50 42.36
C ASP A 227 11.81 -11.18 41.45
N PRO A 228 11.73 -12.49 41.15
CA PRO A 228 12.57 -13.13 40.14
C PRO A 228 12.57 -12.44 38.76
N PHE A 229 11.40 -12.05 38.24
CA PHE A 229 11.31 -11.38 36.93
C PHE A 229 11.86 -9.96 36.97
N LEU A 230 11.55 -9.18 38.02
CA LEU A 230 12.08 -7.82 38.17
C LEU A 230 13.61 -7.80 38.24
N LYS A 231 14.23 -8.78 38.93
CA LYS A 231 15.69 -8.93 38.97
C LYS A 231 16.26 -9.37 37.62
N HIS A 232 15.55 -10.23 36.88
CA HIS A 232 15.94 -10.64 35.54
C HIS A 232 15.95 -9.45 34.57
N LEU A 233 14.86 -8.69 34.53
CA LEU A 233 14.72 -7.49 33.71
C LEU A 233 15.77 -6.44 34.09
N LEU A 234 15.99 -6.18 35.38
CA LEU A 234 17.03 -5.26 35.85
C LEU A 234 18.42 -5.68 35.38
N GLY A 235 18.78 -6.96 35.49
CA GLY A 235 20.08 -7.45 35.04
C GLY A 235 20.26 -7.29 33.53
N GLY A 236 19.21 -7.51 32.74
CA GLY A 236 19.20 -7.25 31.30
C GLY A 236 19.42 -5.77 30.96
N ILE A 237 18.71 -4.87 31.64
CA ILE A 237 18.88 -3.41 31.50
C ILE A 237 20.31 -2.99 31.88
N GLN A 238 20.85 -3.51 32.99
CA GLN A 238 22.22 -3.21 33.42
C GLN A 238 23.27 -3.71 32.42
N TYR A 239 23.06 -4.90 31.83
CA TYR A 239 23.90 -5.39 30.75
C TYR A 239 23.87 -4.44 29.54
N ALA A 240 22.68 -4.04 29.08
CA ALA A 240 22.54 -3.14 27.94
C ALA A 240 23.21 -1.77 28.19
N ILE A 241 23.01 -1.18 29.38
CA ILE A 241 23.68 0.08 29.80
C ILE A 241 25.22 -0.07 29.78
N GLY A 242 25.74 -1.22 30.19
CA GLY A 242 27.18 -1.48 30.26
C GLY A 242 27.91 -0.48 31.16
N GLU A 243 29.02 0.08 30.67
CA GLU A 243 29.82 1.05 31.42
C GLU A 243 29.31 2.50 31.34
N ASN A 244 28.16 2.74 30.68
CA ASN A 244 27.61 4.07 30.40
C ASN A 244 28.58 4.98 29.62
N LEU A 245 29.12 4.47 28.52
CA LEU A 245 30.05 5.22 27.67
C LEU A 245 29.29 6.24 26.79
N GLU A 246 30.00 7.29 26.39
CA GLU A 246 29.53 8.18 25.32
C GLU A 246 29.45 7.41 24.00
N LEU A 247 28.38 7.64 23.24
CA LEU A 247 28.20 6.99 21.94
C LEU A 247 29.18 7.57 20.93
N ASP A 248 29.82 6.71 20.16
CA ASP A 248 30.78 7.09 19.13
C ASP A 248 30.16 6.92 17.73
N TYR A 249 29.38 7.92 17.32
CA TYR A 249 28.74 7.94 16.00
C TYR A 249 29.72 7.97 14.82
N SER A 250 31.03 8.15 15.06
CA SER A 250 32.03 8.00 14.00
C SER A 250 32.20 6.54 13.53
N LYS A 251 31.70 5.57 14.32
CA LYS A 251 31.67 4.14 13.97
C LYS A 251 30.43 3.75 13.18
N ALA A 252 29.42 4.61 13.10
CA ALA A 252 28.17 4.30 12.43
C ALA A 252 28.37 4.23 10.92
N THR A 253 28.09 3.07 10.34
CA THR A 253 28.21 2.78 8.90
C THR A 253 26.87 2.89 8.18
N SER A 254 25.75 2.76 8.88
CA SER A 254 24.43 2.91 8.29
C SER A 254 24.20 4.34 7.82
N GLN A 255 23.76 4.46 6.58
CA GLN A 255 23.45 5.72 5.92
C GLN A 255 21.96 6.04 6.11
N ILE A 256 21.62 7.33 6.24
CA ILE A 256 20.23 7.78 6.31
C ILE A 256 19.64 7.80 4.89
N PRO A 257 18.43 7.27 4.66
CA PRO A 257 17.76 7.35 3.37
C PRO A 257 17.61 8.81 2.91
N PRO A 258 17.84 9.11 1.62
CA PRO A 258 17.51 10.41 1.07
C PRO A 258 16.01 10.68 1.17
N GLU A 259 15.66 11.94 1.43
CA GLU A 259 14.26 12.37 1.46
C GLU A 259 13.60 12.16 0.10
N ILE A 260 12.36 11.67 0.10
CA ILE A 260 11.67 11.22 -1.11
C ILE A 260 11.40 12.34 -2.11
N ASP A 261 11.25 13.57 -1.63
CA ASP A 261 11.01 14.76 -2.44
C ASP A 261 12.29 15.32 -3.08
N ARG A 262 13.44 14.64 -2.93
CA ARG A 262 14.67 14.88 -3.71
C ARG A 262 14.62 14.22 -5.08
N PHE A 263 13.71 13.29 -5.30
CA PHE A 263 13.55 12.62 -6.58
C PHE A 263 12.48 13.32 -7.41
N SER A 264 12.77 13.57 -8.68
CA SER A 264 11.79 14.12 -9.62
C SER A 264 11.85 13.40 -10.95
N LYS A 265 10.71 13.35 -11.65
CA LYS A 265 10.61 12.74 -12.97
C LYS A 265 10.81 13.80 -14.04
N VAL A 266 11.79 13.62 -14.91
CA VAL A 266 11.98 14.47 -16.10
C VAL A 266 11.48 13.71 -17.32
N VAL A 267 10.39 14.19 -17.92
CA VAL A 267 9.80 13.58 -19.11
C VAL A 267 10.57 14.02 -20.36
N LEU A 268 11.02 13.04 -21.15
CA LEU A 268 11.72 13.24 -22.42
C LEU A 268 10.78 13.14 -23.62
N SER A 269 9.83 12.20 -23.57
CA SER A 269 8.80 11.97 -24.58
C SER A 269 7.57 11.34 -23.92
N GLU A 270 6.36 11.67 -24.38
CA GLU A 270 5.11 11.13 -23.84
C GLU A 270 4.08 10.96 -24.97
N GLY A 271 3.37 9.84 -24.99
CA GLY A 271 2.27 9.56 -25.92
C GLY A 271 2.68 9.15 -27.33
N GLU A 272 3.97 8.95 -27.58
CA GLU A 272 4.53 8.65 -28.91
C GLU A 272 4.80 7.16 -29.15
N PHE A 273 4.69 6.30 -28.12
CA PHE A 273 4.98 4.87 -28.24
C PHE A 273 3.72 4.04 -28.45
N PHE A 274 3.88 2.99 -29.26
CA PHE A 274 2.83 2.01 -29.54
C PHE A 274 2.89 0.84 -28.55
N GLU A 275 3.96 0.06 -28.61
CA GLU A 275 4.18 -1.08 -27.71
C GLU A 275 5.69 -1.20 -27.42
N PRO A 276 6.25 -0.27 -26.62
CA PRO A 276 7.66 -0.28 -26.32
C PRO A 276 8.01 -1.54 -25.51
N THR A 277 9.13 -2.16 -25.83
CA THR A 277 9.61 -3.36 -25.14
C THR A 277 10.81 -2.99 -24.28
N GLU A 278 11.99 -2.85 -24.85
CA GLU A 278 13.25 -2.61 -24.14
C GLU A 278 13.93 -1.35 -24.70
N MET A 279 14.81 -0.71 -23.91
CA MET A 279 15.64 0.40 -24.35
C MET A 279 17.12 0.16 -24.09
N THR A 280 17.97 0.98 -24.70
CA THR A 280 19.38 1.08 -24.35
C THR A 280 19.88 2.51 -24.50
N ILE A 281 20.73 2.96 -23.57
CA ILE A 281 21.25 4.34 -23.55
C ILE A 281 22.68 4.38 -24.10
N LEU A 282 22.89 5.14 -25.17
CA LEU A 282 24.17 5.27 -25.84
C LEU A 282 25.12 6.24 -25.10
N PRO A 283 26.44 6.22 -25.35
CA PRO A 283 27.42 7.07 -24.67
C PRO A 283 27.17 8.59 -24.80
N ASN A 284 26.38 9.02 -25.78
CA ASN A 284 25.98 10.41 -25.99
C ASN A 284 24.61 10.75 -25.38
N ASN A 285 24.05 9.87 -24.54
CA ASN A 285 22.72 9.93 -23.92
C ASN A 285 21.54 9.79 -24.89
N ASP A 286 21.79 9.49 -26.18
CA ASP A 286 20.69 9.08 -27.05
C ASP A 286 20.12 7.75 -26.56
N VAL A 287 18.80 7.59 -26.69
CA VAL A 287 18.11 6.38 -26.26
C VAL A 287 17.60 5.66 -27.50
N LEU A 288 17.91 4.37 -27.63
CA LEU A 288 17.28 3.49 -28.60
C LEU A 288 16.14 2.73 -27.91
N ILE A 289 14.97 2.68 -28.55
CA ILE A 289 13.76 2.06 -27.99
C ILE A 289 13.25 1.04 -29.00
N GLY A 290 13.19 -0.22 -28.59
CA GLY A 290 12.53 -1.28 -29.34
C GLY A 290 11.01 -1.23 -29.15
N GLN A 291 10.25 -1.45 -30.22
CA GLN A 291 8.81 -1.66 -30.15
C GLN A 291 8.44 -3.03 -30.68
N ARG A 292 7.44 -3.67 -30.06
CA ARG A 292 7.06 -5.06 -30.37
C ARG A 292 6.73 -5.28 -31.85
N HIS A 293 6.18 -4.27 -32.53
CA HIS A 293 5.86 -4.33 -33.97
C HIS A 293 7.08 -4.27 -34.89
N GLY A 294 8.31 -4.20 -34.35
CA GLY A 294 9.57 -4.28 -35.09
C GLY A 294 10.27 -2.94 -35.31
N GLU A 295 9.72 -1.83 -34.85
CA GLU A 295 10.39 -0.53 -34.90
C GLU A 295 11.54 -0.44 -33.90
N ILE A 296 12.63 0.20 -34.30
CA ILE A 296 13.61 0.80 -33.38
C ILE A 296 13.54 2.30 -33.55
N LEU A 297 13.19 3.00 -32.47
CA LEU A 297 13.18 4.46 -32.39
C LEU A 297 14.46 4.96 -31.74
N ARG A 298 14.88 6.17 -32.09
CA ARG A 298 15.96 6.92 -31.45
C ARG A 298 15.41 8.22 -30.89
N TYR A 299 15.54 8.41 -29.58
CA TYR A 299 15.45 9.73 -28.96
C TYR A 299 16.82 10.39 -29.00
N ASN A 300 16.92 11.54 -29.65
CA ASN A 300 18.16 12.32 -29.72
C ASN A 300 18.24 13.27 -28.51
N ALA A 301 19.21 13.09 -27.63
CA ALA A 301 19.32 13.88 -26.40
C ALA A 301 19.62 15.37 -26.68
N ALA A 302 20.29 15.69 -27.78
CA ALA A 302 20.66 17.06 -28.13
C ALA A 302 19.51 17.83 -28.80
N THR A 303 18.79 17.20 -29.73
CA THR A 303 17.68 17.85 -30.47
C THR A 303 16.32 17.64 -29.81
N LYS A 304 16.21 16.65 -28.92
CA LYS A 304 14.97 16.18 -28.27
C LYS A 304 13.96 15.60 -29.25
N GLU A 305 14.42 15.15 -30.42
CA GLU A 305 13.57 14.55 -31.45
C GLU A 305 13.53 13.04 -31.32
N LEU A 306 12.35 12.46 -31.51
CA LEU A 306 12.13 11.02 -31.61
C LEU A 306 12.00 10.62 -33.09
N THR A 307 12.77 9.63 -33.54
CA THR A 307 12.81 9.22 -34.95
C THR A 307 12.87 7.71 -35.09
N GLU A 308 12.11 7.13 -36.03
CA GLU A 308 12.28 5.72 -36.42
C GLU A 308 13.57 5.57 -37.23
N ILE A 309 14.45 4.66 -36.80
CA ILE A 309 15.76 4.41 -37.44
C ILE A 309 15.87 3.02 -38.07
N ALA A 310 15.01 2.08 -37.68
CA ALA A 310 14.92 0.74 -38.28
C ALA A 310 13.52 0.16 -38.13
N LYS A 311 13.15 -0.74 -39.04
CA LYS A 311 11.90 -1.53 -39.01
C LYS A 311 12.20 -2.97 -39.40
N PHE A 312 11.94 -3.89 -38.47
CA PHE A 312 12.06 -5.33 -38.65
C PHE A 312 10.72 -5.92 -39.10
N ASP A 313 10.78 -6.93 -39.95
CA ASP A 313 9.60 -7.74 -40.28
C ASP A 313 9.45 -8.86 -39.24
N VAL A 314 8.46 -8.75 -38.36
CA VAL A 314 8.30 -9.59 -37.17
C VAL A 314 6.93 -10.26 -37.07
N TYR A 315 6.90 -11.43 -36.45
CA TYR A 315 5.67 -12.11 -36.05
C TYR A 315 5.11 -11.45 -34.79
N ASP A 316 4.17 -10.52 -34.97
CA ASP A 316 3.55 -9.70 -33.91
C ASP A 316 2.08 -10.08 -33.63
N LYS A 317 1.55 -11.06 -34.36
CA LYS A 317 0.17 -11.54 -34.22
C LYS A 317 0.01 -12.95 -34.76
N THR A 318 -0.99 -13.65 -34.24
CA THR A 318 -1.41 -14.94 -34.77
C THR A 318 -2.01 -14.80 -36.17
N LEU A 319 -1.69 -15.75 -37.04
CA LEU A 319 -2.13 -15.73 -38.44
C LEU A 319 -3.39 -16.56 -38.64
N ASN A 320 -3.52 -17.65 -37.88
CA ASN A 320 -4.52 -18.70 -38.09
C ASN A 320 -5.39 -19.00 -36.86
N THR A 321 -5.04 -18.46 -35.69
CA THR A 321 -5.77 -18.67 -34.43
C THR A 321 -6.45 -17.38 -33.94
N PRO A 322 -7.71 -17.10 -34.31
CA PRO A 322 -8.42 -15.89 -33.90
C PRO A 322 -8.57 -15.78 -32.38
N GLY A 323 -8.39 -14.57 -31.85
CA GLY A 323 -8.60 -14.28 -30.42
C GLY A 323 -7.44 -14.69 -29.52
N VAL A 324 -6.31 -15.09 -30.09
CA VAL A 324 -5.05 -15.33 -29.37
C VAL A 324 -4.07 -14.21 -29.74
N ASN A 325 -3.62 -13.45 -28.75
CA ASN A 325 -2.58 -12.44 -28.93
C ASN A 325 -1.21 -13.11 -28.98
N ALA A 326 -0.32 -12.65 -29.86
CA ALA A 326 1.08 -13.04 -29.84
C ALA A 326 1.86 -11.99 -29.03
N GLU A 327 2.64 -12.43 -28.06
CA GLU A 327 3.55 -11.56 -27.30
C GLU A 327 4.89 -11.38 -28.01
N GLU A 328 5.13 -12.18 -29.05
CA GLU A 328 6.29 -12.07 -29.91
C GLU A 328 6.27 -10.77 -30.74
N GLY A 329 7.44 -10.51 -31.33
CA GLY A 329 7.73 -9.27 -32.03
C GLY A 329 9.23 -8.96 -31.91
N LEU A 330 9.58 -7.69 -31.79
CA LEU A 330 10.90 -7.27 -31.28
C LEU A 330 10.83 -7.16 -29.76
N MET A 331 11.55 -8.05 -29.07
CA MET A 331 11.44 -8.25 -27.62
C MET A 331 12.55 -7.56 -26.85
N GLY A 332 13.76 -7.51 -27.42
CA GLY A 332 14.92 -6.92 -26.74
C GLY A 332 15.86 -6.15 -27.66
N VAL A 333 16.52 -5.16 -27.08
CA VAL A 333 17.54 -4.30 -27.71
C VAL A 333 18.58 -3.90 -26.67
N GLN A 334 19.86 -4.12 -26.97
CA GLN A 334 20.93 -3.72 -26.06
C GLN A 334 22.19 -3.35 -26.82
N LYS A 335 22.85 -2.26 -26.41
CA LYS A 335 24.16 -1.88 -26.96
C LYS A 335 25.24 -2.85 -26.49
N ASP A 336 26.22 -3.09 -27.35
CA ASP A 336 27.44 -3.77 -26.91
C ASP A 336 28.17 -2.91 -25.83
N PRO A 337 28.77 -3.51 -24.79
CA PRO A 337 29.55 -2.75 -23.80
C PRO A 337 30.64 -1.88 -24.43
N ASP A 338 31.22 -2.32 -25.55
CA ASP A 338 32.24 -1.60 -26.32
C ASP A 338 31.64 -0.77 -27.48
N TYR A 339 30.34 -0.45 -27.44
CA TYR A 339 29.61 0.28 -28.50
C TYR A 339 30.34 1.54 -28.97
N ALA A 340 30.97 2.29 -28.06
CA ALA A 340 31.73 3.50 -28.41
C ALA A 340 32.85 3.26 -29.44
N THR A 341 33.30 2.02 -29.59
CA THR A 341 34.34 1.62 -30.55
C THR A 341 33.81 0.72 -31.66
N ASN A 342 32.91 -0.21 -31.34
CA ASN A 342 32.48 -1.23 -32.28
C ASN A 342 31.12 -0.92 -32.93
N ASN A 343 30.32 -0.01 -32.39
CA ASN A 343 29.00 0.38 -32.90
C ASN A 343 27.99 -0.78 -33.04
N TRP A 344 28.11 -1.86 -32.26
CA TRP A 344 27.19 -3.01 -32.31
C TRP A 344 25.96 -2.81 -31.41
N ILE A 345 24.77 -3.09 -31.95
CA ILE A 345 23.50 -3.18 -31.24
C ILE A 345 22.96 -4.60 -31.40
N TYR A 346 22.64 -5.25 -30.30
CA TYR A 346 21.99 -6.57 -30.25
C TYR A 346 20.48 -6.39 -30.27
N VAL A 347 19.79 -7.27 -30.99
CA VAL A 347 18.34 -7.28 -31.13
C VAL A 347 17.85 -8.72 -31.00
N TYR A 348 16.86 -8.94 -30.15
CA TYR A 348 16.16 -10.21 -30.02
C TYR A 348 14.74 -10.08 -30.54
N TYR A 349 14.40 -10.82 -31.59
CA TYR A 349 13.16 -10.64 -32.33
C TYR A 349 12.63 -11.94 -32.93
N ALA A 350 11.33 -11.97 -33.22
CA ALA A 350 10.64 -13.08 -33.84
C ALA A 350 10.46 -12.80 -35.34
N PRO A 351 11.32 -13.31 -36.23
CA PRO A 351 11.15 -13.10 -37.68
C PRO A 351 9.82 -13.65 -38.19
N THR A 352 9.24 -13.00 -39.20
CA THR A 352 8.16 -13.57 -40.01
C THR A 352 8.65 -14.73 -40.88
N GLY A 353 7.70 -15.52 -41.40
CA GLY A 353 7.97 -16.63 -42.30
C GLY A 353 7.69 -17.99 -41.68
N ASP A 354 8.27 -19.03 -42.26
CA ASP A 354 8.03 -20.42 -41.87
C ASP A 354 8.90 -20.90 -40.68
N GLU A 355 9.86 -20.07 -40.22
CA GLU A 355 10.74 -20.42 -39.10
C GLU A 355 10.06 -20.15 -37.74
N GLU A 356 9.83 -21.21 -36.97
CA GLU A 356 9.31 -21.15 -35.59
C GLU A 356 10.43 -20.82 -34.58
N VAL A 357 11.06 -19.66 -34.71
CA VAL A 357 12.20 -19.24 -33.86
C VAL A 357 12.10 -17.80 -33.39
N ASN A 358 12.64 -17.54 -32.21
CA ASN A 358 13.04 -16.21 -31.76
C ASN A 358 14.56 -16.11 -31.89
N ARG A 359 15.05 -15.02 -32.51
CA ARG A 359 16.42 -14.88 -32.99
C ARG A 359 17.14 -13.74 -32.30
N LEU A 360 18.34 -14.02 -31.81
CA LEU A 360 19.31 -13.01 -31.39
C LEU A 360 20.24 -12.71 -32.57
N SER A 361 20.27 -11.45 -32.99
CA SER A 361 21.21 -10.94 -33.98
C SER A 361 21.87 -9.66 -33.47
N ARG A 362 22.94 -9.20 -34.13
CA ARG A 362 23.49 -7.85 -33.94
C ARG A 362 23.70 -7.10 -35.25
N PHE A 363 23.66 -5.77 -35.16
CA PHE A 363 23.71 -4.83 -36.28
C PHE A 363 24.60 -3.64 -35.96
N LYS A 364 25.22 -3.04 -36.98
CA LYS A 364 25.97 -1.80 -36.85
C LYS A 364 25.02 -0.61 -36.82
N TYR A 365 25.21 0.25 -35.83
CA TYR A 365 24.50 1.53 -35.72
C TYR A 365 25.48 2.65 -35.39
N SER A 366 25.65 3.62 -36.29
CA SER A 366 26.51 4.78 -36.10
C SER A 366 25.99 5.98 -36.87
N ASP A 367 26.21 7.20 -36.35
CA ASP A 367 25.83 8.46 -37.01
C ASP A 367 24.36 8.53 -37.45
N GLY A 368 23.47 7.88 -36.68
CA GLY A 368 22.03 7.83 -37.00
C GLY A 368 21.64 6.79 -38.06
N ASN A 369 22.58 6.01 -38.60
CA ASN A 369 22.32 4.99 -39.61
C ASN A 369 22.33 3.58 -39.00
N PHE A 370 21.21 2.86 -39.07
CA PHE A 370 21.07 1.47 -38.65
C PHE A 370 21.25 0.55 -39.88
N ASP A 371 22.40 -0.12 -39.98
CA ASP A 371 22.75 -0.92 -41.16
C ASP A 371 22.15 -2.33 -41.08
N MET A 372 20.95 -2.51 -41.63
CA MET A 372 20.29 -3.82 -41.70
C MET A 372 21.09 -4.89 -42.46
N ALA A 373 22.00 -4.50 -43.38
CA ALA A 373 22.81 -5.45 -44.14
C ALA A 373 23.99 -6.00 -43.33
N SER A 374 24.30 -5.40 -42.17
CA SER A 374 25.38 -5.83 -41.27
C SER A 374 24.97 -6.96 -40.33
N GLU A 375 23.77 -7.54 -40.49
CA GLU A 375 23.24 -8.58 -39.61
C GLU A 375 24.24 -9.72 -39.39
N GLN A 376 24.52 -9.99 -38.11
CA GLN A 376 25.14 -11.23 -37.67
C GLN A 376 24.18 -12.00 -36.77
N LYS A 377 23.73 -13.16 -37.25
CA LYS A 377 22.85 -14.07 -36.51
C LYS A 377 23.66 -14.87 -35.50
N ILE A 378 23.24 -14.86 -34.24
CA ILE A 378 24.00 -15.44 -33.13
C ILE A 378 23.35 -16.74 -32.66
N ILE A 379 22.08 -16.68 -32.23
CA ILE A 379 21.37 -17.85 -31.70
C ILE A 379 19.88 -17.81 -32.04
N ASP A 380 19.35 -18.97 -32.43
CA ASP A 380 17.92 -19.21 -32.62
C ASP A 380 17.38 -20.05 -31.46
N VAL A 381 16.29 -19.57 -30.85
CA VAL A 381 15.54 -20.25 -29.80
C VAL A 381 14.22 -20.69 -30.41
N TYR A 382 13.91 -22.00 -30.37
CA TYR A 382 12.62 -22.49 -30.86
C TYR A 382 11.46 -21.79 -30.15
N SER A 383 10.43 -21.39 -30.88
CA SER A 383 9.20 -20.80 -30.35
C SER A 383 8.01 -21.29 -31.15
N GLN A 384 7.16 -22.08 -30.52
CA GLN A 384 5.91 -22.55 -31.13
C GLN A 384 5.02 -21.34 -31.43
N ARG A 385 4.52 -21.24 -32.66
CA ARG A 385 3.64 -20.16 -33.13
C ARG A 385 2.17 -20.48 -32.90
N GLU A 386 1.31 -19.51 -33.16
CA GLU A 386 -0.16 -19.62 -33.06
C GLU A 386 -0.69 -19.92 -31.66
N ILE A 387 0.13 -19.63 -30.64
CA ILE A 387 -0.19 -19.75 -29.22
C ILE A 387 0.22 -18.47 -28.49
N CYS A 388 -0.29 -18.29 -27.29
CA CYS A 388 0.23 -17.37 -26.28
C CYS A 388 0.68 -18.25 -25.10
N CYS A 389 1.75 -17.96 -24.34
CA CYS A 389 2.39 -16.66 -24.09
C CYS A 389 3.87 -16.85 -23.70
N HIS A 390 4.47 -15.83 -23.06
CA HIS A 390 5.73 -15.84 -22.34
C HIS A 390 6.96 -15.94 -23.24
N THR A 391 7.48 -14.78 -23.61
CA THR A 391 8.61 -14.66 -24.53
C THR A 391 9.92 -14.39 -23.82
N GLY A 392 9.90 -13.82 -22.61
CA GLY A 392 11.08 -13.21 -22.00
C GLY A 392 11.65 -12.15 -22.94
N GLY A 393 12.93 -12.30 -23.29
CA GLY A 393 13.56 -11.63 -24.41
C GLY A 393 14.40 -10.41 -24.07
N SER A 394 14.69 -10.19 -22.79
CA SER A 394 15.60 -9.12 -22.33
C SER A 394 17.06 -9.50 -22.57
N ILE A 395 17.86 -8.51 -22.94
CA ILE A 395 19.30 -8.65 -23.21
C ILE A 395 20.08 -7.80 -22.21
N ALA A 396 20.99 -8.42 -21.47
CA ALA A 396 21.89 -7.73 -20.55
C ALA A 396 23.34 -8.17 -20.72
N PHE A 397 24.27 -7.33 -20.29
CA PHE A 397 25.69 -7.64 -20.24
C PHE A 397 26.22 -7.57 -18.81
N GLY A 398 27.07 -8.53 -18.45
CA GLY A 398 27.86 -8.44 -17.22
C GLY A 398 29.04 -7.49 -17.37
N GLY A 399 29.63 -7.08 -16.24
CA GLY A 399 30.88 -6.28 -16.24
C GLY A 399 32.09 -6.99 -16.85
N ASP A 400 31.98 -8.29 -17.11
CA ASP A 400 32.94 -9.14 -17.81
C ASP A 400 32.74 -9.21 -19.33
N GLY A 401 31.70 -8.55 -19.86
CA GLY A 401 31.36 -8.53 -21.28
C GLY A 401 30.63 -9.79 -21.77
N LEU A 402 30.17 -10.66 -20.87
CA LEU A 402 29.31 -11.79 -21.26
C LEU A 402 27.88 -11.32 -21.52
N LEU A 403 27.25 -11.90 -22.56
CA LEU A 403 25.87 -11.63 -22.92
C LEU A 403 24.94 -12.59 -22.18
N TYR A 404 23.90 -12.03 -21.57
CA TYR A 404 22.79 -12.73 -20.96
C TYR A 404 21.52 -12.49 -21.77
N LEU A 405 20.79 -13.56 -22.08
CA LEU A 405 19.53 -13.51 -22.83
C LEU A 405 18.45 -14.26 -22.04
N SER A 406 17.35 -13.59 -21.72
CA SER A 406 16.19 -14.25 -21.11
C SER A 406 15.27 -14.84 -22.16
N THR A 407 14.69 -16.02 -21.86
CA THR A 407 13.72 -16.69 -22.73
C THR A 407 12.55 -17.19 -21.89
N GLY A 408 11.33 -16.90 -22.35
CA GLY A 408 10.11 -17.42 -21.72
C GLY A 408 9.84 -18.88 -22.08
N ASP A 409 8.94 -19.51 -21.33
CA ASP A 409 8.66 -20.94 -21.43
C ASP A 409 7.87 -21.35 -22.68
N ASN A 410 7.27 -20.38 -23.39
CA ASN A 410 6.40 -20.58 -24.55
C ASN A 410 5.31 -21.64 -24.26
N SER A 411 4.75 -21.63 -23.05
CA SER A 411 3.62 -22.47 -22.64
C SER A 411 2.41 -21.60 -22.34
N THR A 412 1.22 -22.11 -22.64
CA THR A 412 -0.02 -21.36 -22.46
C THR A 412 -0.47 -21.41 -21.01
N PRO A 413 -0.83 -20.27 -20.40
CA PRO A 413 -1.37 -20.25 -19.05
C PRO A 413 -2.86 -20.61 -19.01
N PHE A 414 -3.54 -20.55 -20.16
CA PHE A 414 -4.99 -20.65 -20.28
C PHE A 414 -5.50 -22.09 -20.23
N ASP A 415 -6.79 -22.24 -19.94
CA ASP A 415 -7.45 -23.53 -19.96
C ASP A 415 -7.71 -24.00 -21.38
N GLU A 416 -7.61 -25.31 -21.59
CA GLU A 416 -8.02 -25.88 -22.87
C GLU A 416 -9.56 -25.89 -22.97
N LYS A 417 -10.08 -25.18 -23.96
CA LYS A 417 -11.51 -25.13 -24.22
C LYS A 417 -12.09 -26.53 -24.48
N GLY A 418 -13.04 -26.94 -23.65
CA GLY A 418 -13.76 -28.21 -23.78
C GLY A 418 -13.04 -29.43 -23.20
N ALA A 419 -11.84 -29.26 -22.65
CA ALA A 419 -11.19 -30.31 -21.88
C ALA A 419 -11.90 -30.53 -20.53
N LYS A 420 -11.91 -31.79 -20.07
CA LYS A 420 -12.55 -32.15 -18.80
C LYS A 420 -11.73 -31.69 -17.59
N TYR A 421 -10.41 -31.81 -17.68
CA TYR A 421 -9.46 -31.43 -16.65
C TYR A 421 -8.54 -30.37 -17.22
N VAL A 422 -8.43 -29.23 -16.53
CA VAL A 422 -7.79 -28.02 -17.04
C VAL A 422 -6.83 -27.42 -16.00
N ASN A 423 -6.02 -26.46 -16.43
CA ASN A 423 -4.96 -25.88 -15.63
C ASN A 423 -5.52 -25.05 -14.44
N ASN A 424 -6.63 -24.33 -14.61
CA ASN A 424 -7.22 -23.43 -13.62
C ASN A 424 -6.21 -22.44 -13.00
N GLY A 425 -5.28 -21.95 -13.81
CA GLY A 425 -4.25 -20.99 -13.40
C GLY A 425 -3.14 -21.57 -12.50
N PHE A 426 -2.99 -22.89 -12.37
CA PHE A 426 -1.83 -23.51 -11.71
C PHE A 426 -0.68 -23.74 -12.72
N ALA A 427 0.31 -24.55 -12.37
CA ALA A 427 1.36 -24.97 -13.30
C ALA A 427 0.81 -25.80 -14.47
N PRO A 428 1.11 -25.43 -15.73
CA PRO A 428 0.77 -26.24 -16.91
C PRO A 428 1.63 -27.52 -16.96
N LEU A 429 1.03 -28.67 -16.66
CA LEU A 429 1.70 -29.98 -16.60
C LEU A 429 1.05 -31.02 -17.53
N ASN A 430 0.25 -30.63 -18.52
CA ASN A 430 -0.53 -31.57 -19.33
C ASN A 430 0.28 -32.15 -20.50
N ASP A 431 0.86 -33.34 -20.29
CA ASP A 431 1.73 -34.00 -21.28
C ASP A 431 0.99 -34.92 -22.28
N LEU A 432 -0.34 -34.82 -22.38
CA LEU A 432 -1.11 -35.65 -23.30
C LEU A 432 -0.72 -35.40 -24.77
N PRO A 433 -0.76 -36.42 -25.65
CA PRO A 433 -0.45 -36.25 -27.06
C PRO A 433 -1.26 -35.14 -27.72
N GLY A 434 -0.56 -34.18 -28.35
CA GLY A 434 -1.17 -33.01 -29.00
C GLY A 434 -1.45 -31.83 -28.07
N LYS A 435 -1.05 -31.90 -26.79
CA LYS A 435 -1.24 -30.86 -25.77
C LYS A 435 0.04 -30.17 -25.32
N GLN A 436 1.10 -30.22 -26.14
CA GLN A 436 2.43 -29.73 -25.78
C GLN A 436 2.43 -28.29 -25.25
N GLN A 437 1.60 -27.40 -25.80
CA GLN A 437 1.50 -26.01 -25.32
C GLN A 437 1.04 -25.88 -23.86
N TYR A 438 0.43 -26.91 -23.27
CA TYR A 438 -0.05 -26.94 -21.88
C TYR A 438 0.91 -27.67 -20.92
N ASP A 439 2.16 -27.91 -21.35
CA ASP A 439 3.18 -28.64 -20.58
C ASP A 439 4.48 -27.85 -20.52
N ALA A 440 4.66 -27.05 -19.47
CA ALA A 440 5.86 -26.26 -19.25
C ALA A 440 7.10 -27.12 -18.91
N ARG A 441 6.90 -28.41 -18.60
CA ARG A 441 8.01 -29.35 -18.37
C ARG A 441 8.79 -29.65 -19.66
N ARG A 442 8.20 -29.43 -20.85
CA ARG A 442 8.88 -29.59 -22.14
C ARG A 442 9.93 -28.51 -22.41
N SER A 443 9.82 -27.36 -21.75
CA SER A 443 10.65 -26.17 -21.93
C SER A 443 11.38 -25.82 -20.65
N SER A 444 10.75 -25.13 -19.69
CA SER A 444 11.40 -24.62 -18.46
C SER A 444 12.13 -25.69 -17.68
N GLY A 445 11.48 -26.83 -17.44
CA GLY A 445 12.04 -27.99 -16.74
C GLY A 445 12.89 -28.91 -17.63
N ASN A 446 13.04 -28.63 -18.92
CA ASN A 446 13.80 -29.45 -19.86
C ASN A 446 15.24 -28.90 -20.00
N THR A 447 16.22 -29.70 -19.62
CA THR A 447 17.65 -29.33 -19.68
C THR A 447 18.19 -29.27 -21.11
N ASN A 448 17.47 -29.83 -22.08
CA ASN A 448 17.84 -29.87 -23.49
C ASN A 448 17.04 -28.86 -24.36
N ASP A 449 16.42 -27.86 -23.75
CA ASP A 449 15.65 -26.81 -24.41
C ASP A 449 16.12 -25.42 -23.95
N LEU A 450 16.10 -24.44 -24.85
CA LEU A 450 16.56 -23.07 -24.55
C LEU A 450 15.45 -22.14 -24.06
N ARG A 451 14.18 -22.59 -24.02
CA ARG A 451 13.05 -21.81 -23.52
C ARG A 451 12.89 -21.95 -22.00
N GLY A 452 12.40 -20.90 -21.35
CA GLY A 452 12.27 -20.81 -19.89
C GLY A 452 13.64 -20.82 -19.20
N LYS A 453 14.60 -20.06 -19.76
CA LYS A 453 16.03 -20.03 -19.36
C LYS A 453 16.54 -18.58 -19.30
N ILE A 454 17.64 -18.38 -18.58
CA ILE A 454 18.57 -17.29 -18.88
C ILE A 454 19.83 -17.93 -19.45
N LEU A 455 20.15 -17.56 -20.69
CA LEU A 455 21.30 -18.05 -21.42
C LEU A 455 22.48 -17.13 -21.17
N ARG A 456 23.71 -17.67 -21.12
CA ARG A 456 24.94 -16.89 -20.99
C ARG A 456 25.98 -17.35 -21.99
N ILE A 457 26.40 -16.44 -22.87
CA ILE A 457 27.34 -16.71 -23.97
C ILE A 457 28.36 -15.59 -24.12
N LYS A 458 29.46 -15.90 -24.82
CA LYS A 458 30.43 -14.89 -25.27
C LYS A 458 30.36 -14.76 -26.78
N VAL A 459 29.93 -13.61 -27.28
CA VAL A 459 29.80 -13.39 -28.74
C VAL A 459 31.15 -12.99 -29.33
N ASN A 460 31.57 -13.69 -30.39
CA ASN A 460 32.80 -13.46 -31.13
C ASN A 460 32.60 -12.39 -32.22
N GLU A 461 33.69 -11.78 -32.71
CA GLU A 461 33.66 -10.73 -33.75
C GLU A 461 32.97 -11.16 -35.07
N ASP A 462 32.99 -12.44 -35.41
CA ASP A 462 32.34 -12.97 -36.61
C ASP A 462 30.85 -13.30 -36.43
N GLY A 463 30.30 -13.11 -35.22
CA GLY A 463 28.92 -13.43 -34.86
C GLY A 463 28.71 -14.85 -34.35
N SER A 464 29.74 -15.71 -34.36
CA SER A 464 29.71 -16.96 -33.60
C SER A 464 29.76 -16.68 -32.09
N TYR A 465 29.58 -17.71 -31.26
CA TYR A 465 29.72 -17.56 -29.82
C TYR A 465 30.45 -18.74 -29.17
N ASP A 466 31.11 -18.45 -28.05
CA ASP A 466 31.72 -19.43 -27.17
C ASP A 466 30.85 -19.63 -25.91
N ILE A 467 30.97 -20.81 -25.29
CA ILE A 467 30.35 -21.10 -23.99
C ILE A 467 31.32 -20.71 -22.87
N PRO A 468 30.96 -19.76 -21.99
CA PRO A 468 31.79 -19.41 -20.84
C PRO A 468 31.75 -20.48 -19.75
N ASP A 469 32.84 -20.57 -18.98
CA ASP A 469 32.91 -21.45 -17.81
C ASP A 469 31.89 -21.05 -16.74
N GLY A 470 31.36 -22.03 -16.01
CA GLY A 470 30.41 -21.81 -14.91
C GLY A 470 28.93 -21.73 -15.34
N ASN A 471 28.60 -22.06 -16.60
CA ASN A 471 27.21 -22.34 -16.98
C ASN A 471 26.73 -23.63 -16.29
N LEU A 472 25.41 -23.80 -16.16
CA LEU A 472 24.81 -24.88 -15.38
C LEU A 472 25.22 -26.26 -15.88
N PHE A 473 25.39 -26.40 -17.19
CA PHE A 473 25.78 -27.66 -17.83
C PHE A 473 27.11 -27.52 -18.58
N PRO A 474 28.13 -28.33 -18.26
CA PRO A 474 29.37 -28.36 -19.01
C PRO A 474 29.17 -28.77 -20.47
N VAL A 475 29.99 -28.22 -21.37
CA VAL A 475 30.00 -28.57 -22.80
C VAL A 475 30.17 -30.09 -22.98
N GLY A 476 29.31 -30.69 -23.82
CA GLY A 476 29.34 -32.12 -24.11
C GLY A 476 28.57 -33.00 -23.11
N THR A 477 27.89 -32.40 -22.12
CA THR A 477 27.00 -33.16 -21.21
C THR A 477 25.77 -33.64 -21.98
N ASP A 478 25.58 -34.96 -22.06
CA ASP A 478 24.46 -35.58 -22.78
C ASP A 478 23.10 -35.06 -22.29
N LYS A 479 22.18 -34.81 -23.24
CA LYS A 479 20.80 -34.31 -22.98
C LYS A 479 20.74 -32.95 -22.26
N THR A 480 21.74 -32.11 -22.47
CA THR A 480 21.75 -30.75 -21.92
C THR A 480 22.19 -29.73 -22.96
N ARG A 481 21.85 -28.46 -22.71
CA ARG A 481 22.32 -27.32 -23.48
C ARG A 481 23.32 -26.48 -22.67
N PRO A 482 24.59 -26.37 -23.11
CA PRO A 482 25.63 -25.68 -22.35
C PRO A 482 25.45 -24.15 -22.33
N GLU A 483 24.55 -23.59 -23.13
CA GLU A 483 24.20 -22.16 -23.12
C GLU A 483 23.45 -21.74 -21.84
N ILE A 484 22.84 -22.71 -21.14
CA ILE A 484 21.99 -22.46 -19.97
C ILE A 484 22.84 -22.03 -18.78
N TYR A 485 22.62 -20.79 -18.31
CA TYR A 485 23.15 -20.31 -17.03
C TYR A 485 22.17 -20.59 -15.90
N THR A 486 20.90 -20.23 -16.09
CA THR A 486 19.82 -20.60 -15.17
C THR A 486 18.64 -21.20 -15.91
N MET A 487 17.94 -22.11 -15.24
CA MET A 487 16.74 -22.76 -15.77
C MET A 487 15.58 -22.72 -14.78
N GLY A 488 14.41 -23.15 -15.24
CA GLY A 488 13.22 -23.24 -14.41
C GLY A 488 12.52 -21.89 -14.25
N HIS A 489 12.35 -21.16 -15.36
CA HIS A 489 11.65 -19.86 -15.39
C HIS A 489 10.38 -19.94 -16.23
N ARG A 490 9.37 -19.12 -15.89
CA ARG A 490 8.12 -19.02 -16.66
C ARG A 490 8.23 -17.92 -17.70
N ASN A 491 8.36 -16.67 -17.26
CA ASN A 491 8.49 -15.48 -18.08
C ASN A 491 9.46 -14.47 -17.42
N PRO A 492 10.78 -14.71 -17.47
CA PRO A 492 11.80 -13.80 -16.95
C PRO A 492 11.90 -12.55 -17.86
N TYR A 493 10.95 -11.62 -17.72
CA TYR A 493 10.68 -10.59 -18.74
C TYR A 493 11.76 -9.50 -18.81
N ARG A 494 12.25 -9.04 -17.65
CA ARG A 494 13.36 -8.08 -17.56
C ARG A 494 14.45 -8.62 -16.64
N ILE A 495 15.67 -8.61 -17.14
CA ILE A 495 16.85 -9.08 -16.43
C ILE A 495 17.83 -7.94 -16.23
N SER A 496 18.61 -8.01 -15.16
CA SER A 496 19.74 -7.11 -14.92
C SER A 496 20.93 -7.90 -14.38
N VAL A 497 22.14 -7.43 -14.69
CA VAL A 497 23.38 -8.03 -14.19
C VAL A 497 24.12 -6.98 -13.38
N ASP A 498 24.43 -7.30 -12.12
CA ASP A 498 25.25 -6.46 -11.25
C ASP A 498 26.67 -6.37 -11.83
N SER A 499 27.07 -5.16 -12.26
CA SER A 499 28.35 -4.89 -12.92
C SER A 499 29.56 -5.28 -12.06
N LYS A 500 29.42 -5.27 -10.73
CA LYS A 500 30.53 -5.53 -9.80
C LYS A 500 30.49 -6.93 -9.20
N ARG A 501 29.32 -7.41 -8.80
CA ARG A 501 29.17 -8.75 -8.18
C ARG A 501 28.97 -9.86 -9.20
N GLY A 502 28.51 -9.54 -10.41
CA GLY A 502 28.16 -10.53 -11.45
C GLY A 502 26.87 -11.29 -11.17
N TYR A 503 26.08 -10.86 -10.18
CA TYR A 503 24.79 -11.47 -9.85
C TYR A 503 23.76 -11.10 -10.92
N VAL A 504 22.94 -12.07 -11.32
CA VAL A 504 21.84 -11.84 -12.26
C VAL A 504 20.54 -11.71 -11.48
N TYR A 505 19.75 -10.68 -11.77
CA TYR A 505 18.44 -10.43 -11.19
C TYR A 505 17.37 -10.47 -12.27
N TRP A 506 16.20 -10.99 -11.94
CA TRP A 506 15.03 -10.94 -12.84
C TRP A 506 13.73 -10.97 -12.05
N GLY A 507 12.70 -10.38 -12.63
CA GLY A 507 11.33 -10.65 -12.24
C GLY A 507 10.77 -11.79 -13.09
N ASP A 508 10.09 -12.74 -12.48
CA ASP A 508 9.38 -13.83 -13.15
C ASP A 508 7.88 -13.73 -12.89
N VAL A 509 7.10 -13.60 -13.97
CA VAL A 509 5.64 -13.48 -13.90
C VAL A 509 5.04 -14.85 -13.67
N GLY A 510 4.32 -15.04 -12.57
CA GLY A 510 3.78 -16.33 -12.15
C GLY A 510 2.45 -16.72 -12.78
N PRO A 511 1.86 -17.84 -12.34
CA PRO A 511 0.56 -18.31 -12.82
C PRO A 511 -0.60 -17.63 -12.04
N ASP A 512 -1.83 -17.86 -12.50
CA ASP A 512 -2.99 -17.04 -12.12
C ASP A 512 -3.91 -17.61 -11.02
N ALA A 513 -3.56 -18.75 -10.43
CA ALA A 513 -4.33 -19.36 -9.34
C ALA A 513 -4.42 -18.40 -8.15
N ARG A 514 -5.64 -18.12 -7.67
CA ARG A 514 -5.88 -17.15 -6.58
C ARG A 514 -5.81 -17.76 -5.19
N GLU A 515 -6.21 -19.01 -5.08
CA GLU A 515 -6.33 -19.72 -3.82
C GLU A 515 -5.45 -20.97 -3.84
N ASP A 516 -4.92 -21.29 -2.67
CA ASP A 516 -4.14 -22.51 -2.49
C ASP A 516 -5.06 -23.74 -2.63
N GLN A 517 -4.54 -24.77 -3.29
CA GLN A 517 -5.14 -26.09 -3.36
C GLN A 517 -4.10 -27.14 -2.97
N LEU A 518 -3.53 -27.00 -1.77
CA LEU A 518 -2.37 -27.75 -1.30
C LEU A 518 -2.58 -29.28 -1.26
N GLY A 519 -3.83 -29.75 -1.25
CA GLY A 519 -4.16 -31.17 -1.28
C GLY A 519 -4.40 -31.77 -2.68
N THR A 520 -4.52 -30.95 -3.72
CA THR A 520 -4.94 -31.42 -5.06
C THR A 520 -4.13 -30.84 -6.21
N ARG A 521 -3.71 -29.57 -6.14
CA ARG A 521 -2.99 -28.90 -7.23
C ARG A 521 -1.66 -28.28 -6.79
N GLY A 522 -1.59 -27.74 -5.58
CA GLY A 522 -0.44 -27.02 -5.05
C GLY A 522 -0.75 -25.58 -4.62
N PRO A 523 0.26 -24.72 -4.49
CA PRO A 523 0.10 -23.34 -4.04
C PRO A 523 -0.62 -22.46 -5.08
N ARG A 524 -1.20 -21.35 -4.62
CA ARG A 524 -1.63 -20.23 -5.45
C ARG A 524 -0.45 -19.63 -6.22
N GLY A 525 -0.73 -18.85 -7.26
CA GLY A 525 0.32 -18.22 -8.05
C GLY A 525 1.08 -17.15 -7.28
N HIS A 526 2.37 -16.98 -7.56
CA HIS A 526 3.27 -15.96 -7.02
C HIS A 526 4.06 -15.34 -8.17
N ASP A 527 4.21 -14.02 -8.19
CA ASP A 527 5.27 -13.39 -8.96
C ASP A 527 6.53 -13.43 -8.10
N GLU A 528 7.69 -13.52 -8.75
CA GLU A 528 8.96 -13.72 -8.08
C GLU A 528 9.97 -12.67 -8.50
N MET A 529 10.73 -12.15 -7.53
CA MET A 529 12.04 -11.55 -7.81
C MET A 529 13.08 -12.60 -7.48
N ASN A 530 13.94 -12.87 -8.46
CA ASN A 530 14.91 -13.93 -8.41
C ASN A 530 16.33 -13.38 -8.55
N GLN A 531 17.29 -14.11 -7.96
CA GLN A 531 18.70 -13.76 -7.93
C GLN A 531 19.54 -15.02 -8.16
N ALA A 532 20.42 -14.97 -9.15
CA ALA A 532 21.41 -16.00 -9.40
C ALA A 532 22.80 -15.47 -9.08
N ARG A 533 23.34 -15.93 -7.95
CA ARG A 533 24.76 -15.70 -7.55
C ARG A 533 25.70 -16.67 -8.26
N GLU A 534 25.16 -17.80 -8.68
CA GLU A 534 25.79 -18.82 -9.51
C GLU A 534 24.72 -19.47 -10.41
N ALA A 535 25.15 -20.31 -11.35
CA ALA A 535 24.25 -21.07 -12.20
C ALA A 535 23.35 -22.01 -11.38
N GLY A 536 22.07 -22.15 -11.75
CA GLY A 536 21.11 -22.92 -10.95
C GLY A 536 19.77 -23.20 -11.63
N ASN A 537 18.98 -24.07 -10.99
CA ASN A 537 17.58 -24.34 -11.34
C ASN A 537 16.66 -23.59 -10.37
N PHE A 538 15.74 -22.78 -10.86
CA PHE A 538 14.81 -21.93 -10.09
C PHE A 538 13.38 -22.50 -10.07
N GLY A 539 13.21 -23.75 -10.51
CA GLY A 539 12.12 -24.60 -10.07
C GLY A 539 10.87 -24.66 -10.94
N TRP A 540 10.53 -23.63 -11.73
CA TRP A 540 9.34 -23.67 -12.59
C TRP A 540 9.44 -24.82 -13.63
N PRO A 541 8.37 -25.61 -13.87
CA PRO A 541 7.00 -25.48 -13.36
C PRO A 541 6.67 -26.36 -12.14
N LEU A 542 7.68 -26.94 -11.50
CA LEU A 542 7.47 -27.89 -10.39
C LEU A 542 7.32 -27.18 -9.05
N PHE A 543 7.93 -26.00 -8.92
CA PHE A 543 7.90 -25.16 -7.72
C PHE A 543 7.61 -23.70 -8.06
N ILE A 544 7.28 -22.93 -7.02
CA ILE A 544 7.11 -21.49 -7.07
C ILE A 544 7.43 -20.88 -5.70
N ALA A 545 7.67 -19.58 -5.61
CA ALA A 545 8.01 -18.84 -4.39
C ALA A 545 9.30 -19.38 -3.73
N ASP A 546 9.27 -19.64 -2.43
CA ASP A 546 10.35 -20.27 -1.66
C ASP A 546 10.41 -21.79 -1.86
N ASN A 547 10.35 -22.25 -3.11
CA ASN A 547 10.26 -23.66 -3.51
C ASN A 547 8.96 -24.38 -3.06
N LYS A 548 7.83 -23.69 -2.95
CA LYS A 548 6.52 -24.31 -2.68
C LYS A 548 6.18 -25.29 -3.81
N PRO A 549 5.96 -26.59 -3.53
CA PRO A 549 5.81 -27.60 -4.56
C PRO A 549 4.39 -27.66 -5.12
N TYR A 550 4.29 -27.81 -6.44
CA TYR A 550 3.05 -28.27 -7.08
C TYR A 550 2.86 -29.78 -6.88
N ILE A 551 1.64 -30.25 -7.16
CA ILE A 551 1.31 -31.67 -7.14
C ILE A 551 1.32 -32.21 -8.58
N ASP A 552 1.93 -33.38 -8.75
CA ASP A 552 1.84 -34.13 -10.00
C ASP A 552 0.37 -34.50 -10.27
N TYR A 553 -0.23 -33.86 -11.28
CA TYR A 553 -1.67 -33.95 -11.56
C TYR A 553 -1.90 -34.63 -12.91
N ASP A 554 -2.63 -35.74 -12.92
CA ASP A 554 -2.92 -36.50 -14.12
C ASP A 554 -4.12 -35.89 -14.87
N TYR A 555 -3.85 -35.21 -15.98
CA TYR A 555 -4.86 -34.60 -16.83
C TYR A 555 -5.72 -35.60 -17.64
N ALA A 556 -5.38 -36.90 -17.66
CA ALA A 556 -6.22 -37.93 -18.25
C ALA A 556 -7.33 -38.40 -17.29
N THR A 557 -7.02 -38.51 -16.01
CA THR A 557 -7.89 -39.11 -14.98
C THR A 557 -8.47 -38.08 -14.01
N GLY A 558 -7.80 -36.96 -13.81
CA GLY A 558 -8.09 -35.92 -12.81
C GLY A 558 -7.59 -36.27 -11.41
N GLU A 559 -6.70 -37.26 -11.29
CA GLU A 559 -6.13 -37.71 -10.02
C GLU A 559 -4.88 -36.89 -9.65
N SER A 560 -4.76 -36.58 -8.36
CA SER A 560 -3.61 -35.89 -7.76
C SER A 560 -2.64 -36.91 -7.17
N GLY A 561 -1.37 -36.83 -7.58
CA GLY A 561 -0.26 -37.65 -7.10
C GLY A 561 0.43 -37.07 -5.87
N ILE A 562 1.76 -37.09 -5.88
CA ILE A 562 2.60 -36.54 -4.80
C ILE A 562 3.07 -35.12 -5.13
N THR A 563 3.47 -34.37 -4.11
CA THR A 563 4.20 -33.11 -4.28
C THR A 563 5.60 -33.37 -4.83
N PHE A 564 6.09 -32.50 -5.70
CA PHE A 564 7.49 -32.55 -6.16
C PHE A 564 8.48 -32.29 -5.01
N ASP A 565 9.69 -32.82 -5.12
CA ASP A 565 10.78 -32.66 -4.14
C ASP A 565 11.81 -31.64 -4.66
N PRO A 566 11.99 -30.48 -4.00
CA PRO A 566 12.92 -29.45 -4.47
C PRO A 566 14.39 -29.89 -4.42
N GLU A 567 14.76 -30.85 -3.58
CA GLU A 567 16.14 -31.37 -3.51
C GLU A 567 16.45 -32.35 -4.64
N LYS A 568 15.41 -33.01 -5.19
CA LYS A 568 15.51 -33.97 -6.29
C LYS A 568 14.33 -33.87 -7.25
N PRO A 569 14.21 -32.78 -8.02
CA PRO A 569 13.06 -32.60 -8.89
C PRO A 569 13.06 -33.61 -10.04
N ILE A 570 11.89 -34.19 -10.33
CA ILE A 570 11.71 -35.17 -11.39
C ILE A 570 10.86 -34.59 -12.52
N ASN A 571 11.41 -34.56 -13.73
CA ASN A 571 10.71 -34.26 -14.97
C ASN A 571 10.50 -35.53 -15.80
N ASP A 572 9.36 -36.16 -15.58
CA ASP A 572 8.91 -37.38 -16.24
C ASP A 572 7.90 -37.13 -17.38
N SER A 573 7.75 -35.87 -17.82
CA SER A 573 6.90 -35.54 -18.96
C SER A 573 7.28 -36.35 -20.20
N LYS A 574 6.26 -36.84 -20.94
CA LYS A 574 6.46 -37.48 -22.25
C LYS A 574 7.10 -36.55 -23.30
N ASN A 575 7.09 -35.23 -23.06
CA ASN A 575 7.68 -34.23 -23.94
C ASN A 575 9.11 -33.82 -23.50
N ASN A 576 9.64 -34.39 -22.41
CA ASN A 576 11.00 -34.10 -21.95
C ASN A 576 12.05 -34.80 -22.82
N THR A 577 12.96 -34.02 -23.38
CA THR A 577 14.12 -34.53 -24.16
C THR A 577 15.43 -34.42 -23.39
N GLY A 578 15.40 -33.87 -22.19
CA GLY A 578 16.53 -33.61 -21.30
C GLY A 578 16.74 -34.70 -20.24
N LEU A 579 17.35 -34.29 -19.13
CA LEU A 579 17.50 -35.09 -17.92
C LEU A 579 16.13 -35.30 -17.24
N THR A 580 15.95 -36.47 -16.64
CA THR A 580 14.75 -36.79 -15.85
C THR A 580 14.90 -36.29 -14.41
N GLU A 581 16.06 -36.48 -13.80
CA GLU A 581 16.38 -35.90 -12.49
C GLU A 581 17.07 -34.55 -12.74
N LEU A 582 16.48 -33.48 -12.23
CA LEU A 582 16.96 -32.11 -12.44
C LEU A 582 17.90 -31.68 -11.29
N PRO A 583 18.72 -30.63 -11.48
CA PRO A 583 19.41 -29.99 -10.37
C PRO A 583 18.43 -29.51 -9.29
N PRO A 584 18.85 -29.44 -8.01
CA PRO A 584 18.02 -28.92 -6.92
C PRO A 584 17.47 -27.53 -7.23
N ALA A 585 16.23 -27.27 -6.82
CA ALA A 585 15.57 -25.98 -7.01
C ALA A 585 16.08 -24.95 -5.99
N GLN A 586 16.37 -23.74 -6.47
CA GLN A 586 16.73 -22.58 -5.65
C GLN A 586 15.51 -21.67 -5.47
N PRO A 587 15.28 -21.14 -4.27
CA PRO A 587 14.10 -20.33 -3.98
C PRO A 587 14.22 -18.91 -4.53
N ALA A 588 13.08 -18.29 -4.84
CA ALA A 588 13.02 -16.85 -5.04
C ALA A 588 13.35 -16.10 -3.74
N TYR A 589 14.00 -14.94 -3.86
CA TYR A 589 14.40 -14.15 -2.68
C TYR A 589 13.32 -13.18 -2.22
N VAL A 590 12.40 -12.79 -3.11
CA VAL A 590 11.15 -12.09 -2.83
C VAL A 590 10.06 -12.69 -3.72
N TYR A 591 8.86 -12.89 -3.18
CA TYR A 591 7.73 -13.40 -3.96
C TYR A 591 6.40 -12.95 -3.39
N TYR A 592 5.38 -12.78 -4.23
CA TYR A 592 4.10 -12.25 -3.78
C TYR A 592 2.87 -12.69 -4.59
N PRO A 593 1.74 -12.96 -3.90
CA PRO A 593 0.48 -13.33 -4.53
C PRO A 593 -0.34 -12.09 -4.92
N TYR A 594 -1.47 -12.31 -5.61
CA TYR A 594 -2.45 -11.24 -5.90
C TYR A 594 -3.00 -10.61 -4.60
N ALA A 595 -3.12 -11.44 -3.56
CA ALA A 595 -3.64 -11.09 -2.24
C ALA A 595 -2.54 -10.49 -1.34
N GLU A 596 -2.96 -10.07 -0.14
CA GLU A 596 -2.04 -9.63 0.91
C GLU A 596 -1.11 -10.76 1.33
N THR A 597 0.11 -10.40 1.67
CA THR A 597 1.15 -11.31 2.19
C THR A 597 1.77 -10.71 3.44
N SER A 598 1.94 -11.53 4.47
CA SER A 598 2.65 -11.17 5.69
C SER A 598 4.16 -11.30 5.57
N GLU A 599 4.66 -11.97 4.52
CA GLU A 599 6.10 -12.19 4.30
C GLU A 599 6.77 -10.97 3.66
N PHE A 600 6.06 -10.32 2.73
CA PHE A 600 6.53 -9.12 2.02
C PHE A 600 5.42 -8.07 1.92
N PRO A 601 4.95 -7.51 3.05
CA PRO A 601 3.79 -6.60 3.06
C PRO A 601 3.95 -5.36 2.18
N GLN A 602 5.19 -4.92 1.92
CA GLN A 602 5.51 -3.72 1.14
C GLN A 602 5.09 -3.82 -0.34
N VAL A 603 4.95 -5.04 -0.87
CA VAL A 603 4.55 -5.26 -2.27
C VAL A 603 3.06 -4.97 -2.50
N ALA A 604 2.28 -4.78 -1.44
CA ALA A 604 0.85 -4.53 -1.43
C ALA A 604 0.01 -5.65 -2.10
N THR A 605 -1.18 -5.30 -2.61
CA THR A 605 -2.15 -6.20 -3.26
C THR A 605 -2.55 -5.67 -4.63
N GLY A 606 -3.05 -6.52 -5.53
CA GLY A 606 -3.51 -6.12 -6.86
C GLY A 606 -2.90 -6.99 -7.95
N GLY A 607 -3.04 -6.57 -9.21
CA GLY A 607 -2.36 -7.20 -10.36
C GLY A 607 -0.86 -7.39 -10.12
N ARG A 608 -0.20 -8.27 -10.86
CA ARG A 608 1.22 -8.58 -10.65
C ARG A 608 1.97 -8.70 -11.96
N ASN A 609 3.14 -8.11 -12.00
CA ASN A 609 4.12 -8.34 -13.05
C ASN A 609 5.49 -7.86 -12.55
N ALA A 610 6.20 -8.76 -11.89
CA ALA A 610 7.54 -8.53 -11.35
C ALA A 610 8.58 -8.28 -12.46
N MET A 611 9.41 -7.26 -12.28
CA MET A 611 10.55 -6.95 -13.14
C MET A 611 11.76 -6.49 -12.30
N ALA A 612 12.97 -6.83 -12.77
CA ALA A 612 14.20 -6.37 -12.15
C ALA A 612 14.81 -5.22 -12.96
N GLY A 613 15.16 -4.15 -12.27
CA GLY A 613 15.96 -3.04 -12.79
C GLY A 613 17.43 -3.13 -12.38
N PRO A 614 18.21 -2.06 -12.61
CA PRO A 614 19.64 -2.06 -12.40
C PRO A 614 20.05 -2.11 -10.93
N THR A 615 21.25 -2.66 -10.68
CA THR A 615 22.00 -2.39 -9.45
C THR A 615 22.78 -1.10 -9.60
N TYR A 616 22.78 -0.24 -8.58
CA TYR A 616 23.42 1.06 -8.64
C TYR A 616 24.78 1.10 -7.92
N TYR A 617 25.74 1.83 -8.49
CA TYR A 617 27.04 2.14 -7.87
C TYR A 617 27.48 3.56 -8.21
N SER A 618 27.54 4.44 -7.21
CA SER A 618 27.83 5.86 -7.37
C SER A 618 29.22 6.16 -7.94
N ASP A 619 30.20 5.31 -7.67
CA ASP A 619 31.58 5.45 -8.16
C ASP A 619 31.76 5.13 -9.64
N GLU A 620 30.77 4.49 -10.29
CA GLU A 620 30.73 4.32 -11.74
C GLU A 620 30.34 5.64 -12.46
N TYR A 621 29.80 6.62 -11.74
CA TYR A 621 29.25 7.86 -12.29
C TYR A 621 29.90 9.13 -11.72
N ALA A 622 31.17 9.35 -12.06
CA ALA A 622 31.97 10.45 -11.52
C ALA A 622 31.54 11.87 -11.96
N ASN A 623 30.72 12.00 -13.01
CA ASN A 623 30.44 13.28 -13.68
C ASN A 623 29.11 13.97 -13.24
N GLY A 624 28.48 13.50 -12.16
CA GLY A 624 27.24 14.07 -11.60
C GLY A 624 25.96 13.57 -12.29
N GLY A 625 24.79 13.82 -11.69
CA GLY A 625 23.48 13.29 -12.13
C GLY A 625 23.06 11.96 -11.48
N GLY A 626 24.02 11.28 -10.85
CA GLY A 626 23.83 10.01 -10.15
C GLY A 626 23.02 10.08 -8.87
N LEU A 627 22.41 8.94 -8.52
CA LEU A 627 21.82 8.69 -7.20
C LEU A 627 22.91 8.77 -6.10
N PRO A 628 22.55 9.10 -4.85
CA PRO A 628 23.51 9.15 -3.76
C PRO A 628 24.06 7.75 -3.42
N ALA A 629 25.25 7.71 -2.81
CA ALA A 629 25.94 6.48 -2.37
C ALA A 629 25.12 5.61 -1.39
N TYR A 630 24.00 6.14 -0.88
CA TYR A 630 22.99 5.37 -0.17
C TYR A 630 22.47 4.17 -0.96
N TYR A 631 22.42 4.26 -2.30
CA TYR A 631 21.93 3.19 -3.17
C TYR A 631 23.03 2.24 -3.66
N ASP A 632 24.28 2.42 -3.24
CA ASP A 632 25.38 1.59 -3.69
C ASP A 632 25.15 0.11 -3.35
N GLY A 633 25.21 -0.73 -4.39
CA GLY A 633 25.02 -2.16 -4.29
C GLY A 633 23.57 -2.62 -4.06
N LYS A 634 22.58 -1.71 -4.12
CA LYS A 634 21.15 -2.06 -4.07
C LYS A 634 20.61 -2.32 -5.47
N VAL A 635 19.79 -3.36 -5.59
CA VAL A 635 19.01 -3.61 -6.80
C VAL A 635 17.69 -2.85 -6.71
N ILE A 636 17.32 -2.17 -7.80
CA ILE A 636 16.02 -1.51 -7.91
C ILE A 636 15.07 -2.48 -8.62
N ILE A 637 14.02 -2.90 -7.93
CA ILE A 637 12.98 -3.77 -8.48
C ILE A 637 11.70 -2.96 -8.67
N TYR A 638 10.84 -3.40 -9.59
CA TYR A 638 9.60 -2.71 -9.89
C TYR A 638 8.51 -3.68 -10.33
N ASP A 639 7.25 -3.27 -10.16
CA ASP A 639 6.10 -4.04 -10.63
C ASP A 639 5.31 -3.23 -11.65
N TRP A 640 5.15 -3.81 -12.83
CA TRP A 640 4.49 -3.17 -13.97
C TRP A 640 2.99 -2.97 -13.73
N MET A 641 2.31 -3.87 -13.02
CA MET A 641 0.88 -3.78 -12.73
C MET A 641 0.58 -2.81 -11.57
N ARG A 642 1.38 -2.89 -10.50
CA ARG A 642 1.15 -2.14 -9.25
C ARG A 642 1.78 -0.75 -9.27
N GLY A 643 2.70 -0.49 -10.19
CA GLY A 643 3.28 0.84 -10.41
C GLY A 643 4.15 1.32 -9.26
N TRP A 644 4.84 0.42 -8.56
CA TRP A 644 5.83 0.76 -7.54
C TRP A 644 7.25 0.44 -8.00
N MET A 645 8.22 1.14 -7.40
CA MET A 645 9.65 0.86 -7.48
C MET A 645 10.18 0.74 -6.05
N MET A 646 11.05 -0.24 -5.81
CA MET A 646 11.63 -0.52 -4.50
C MET A 646 13.14 -0.72 -4.61
N ALA A 647 13.90 -0.22 -3.64
CA ALA A 647 15.31 -0.56 -3.48
C ALA A 647 15.43 -1.73 -2.49
N VAL A 648 16.10 -2.81 -2.91
CA VAL A 648 16.35 -3.97 -2.04
C VAL A 648 17.73 -3.86 -1.41
N HIS A 649 17.76 -3.85 -0.09
CA HIS A 649 18.99 -3.96 0.69
C HIS A 649 19.32 -5.43 0.86
N LEU A 650 20.54 -5.79 0.48
CA LEU A 650 21.06 -7.14 0.64
C LEU A 650 22.16 -7.15 1.70
N PHE A 651 22.23 -8.21 2.49
CA PHE A 651 23.41 -8.51 3.29
C PHE A 651 24.60 -8.86 2.37
N GLU A 652 25.82 -8.90 2.93
CA GLU A 652 27.02 -9.28 2.18
C GLU A 652 26.91 -10.68 1.56
N ASP A 653 26.21 -11.59 2.24
CA ASP A 653 25.93 -12.94 1.72
C ASP A 653 24.92 -12.94 0.57
N GLY A 654 24.26 -11.81 0.29
CA GLY A 654 23.25 -11.60 -0.75
C GLY A 654 21.81 -11.84 -0.31
N SER A 655 21.56 -12.26 0.93
CA SER A 655 20.20 -12.43 1.47
C SER A 655 19.52 -11.08 1.71
N VAL A 656 18.18 -11.05 1.68
CA VAL A 656 17.42 -9.81 1.88
C VAL A 656 17.59 -9.31 3.31
N ASN A 657 17.98 -8.05 3.44
CA ASN A 657 17.89 -7.31 4.69
C ASN A 657 16.54 -6.61 4.79
N LYS A 658 16.24 -5.71 3.86
CA LYS A 658 14.97 -4.97 3.82
C LYS A 658 14.65 -4.46 2.43
N MET A 659 13.41 -4.07 2.23
CA MET A 659 12.91 -3.48 0.99
C MET A 659 12.30 -2.11 1.31
N GLU A 660 12.75 -1.07 0.60
CA GLU A 660 12.26 0.30 0.80
C GLU A 660 11.69 0.88 -0.50
N PRO A 661 10.68 1.77 -0.44
CA PRO A 661 10.22 2.51 -1.60
C PRO A 661 11.35 3.35 -2.23
N PHE A 662 11.50 3.24 -3.55
CA PHE A 662 12.44 4.06 -4.33
C PHE A 662 11.67 5.13 -5.10
N ALA A 663 12.01 6.41 -4.86
CA ALA A 663 11.41 7.56 -5.55
C ALA A 663 9.87 7.51 -5.64
N SER A 664 9.20 7.07 -4.57
CA SER A 664 7.78 6.72 -4.54
C SER A 664 6.79 7.85 -4.87
N ASP A 665 7.22 9.11 -4.85
CA ASP A 665 6.41 10.24 -5.30
C ASP A 665 6.37 10.36 -6.83
N ILE A 666 7.28 9.66 -7.54
CA ILE A 666 7.28 9.57 -9.00
C ILE A 666 6.20 8.59 -9.44
N LYS A 667 5.19 9.13 -10.13
CA LYS A 667 4.17 8.32 -10.80
C LYS A 667 4.73 7.67 -12.06
N VAL A 668 4.54 6.37 -12.16
CA VAL A 668 4.88 5.56 -13.32
C VAL A 668 3.63 4.92 -13.94
N ASN A 669 3.61 4.82 -15.26
CA ASN A 669 2.53 4.22 -16.04
C ASN A 669 3.01 2.93 -16.68
N ASN A 670 2.83 1.80 -15.98
CA ASN A 670 3.14 0.49 -16.53
C ASN A 670 4.60 0.42 -17.04
N LEU A 671 5.53 0.64 -16.12
CA LEU A 671 6.97 0.72 -16.36
C LEU A 671 7.48 -0.60 -16.92
N ILE A 672 7.91 -0.60 -18.19
CA ILE A 672 8.29 -1.82 -18.93
C ILE A 672 9.79 -2.07 -18.93
N ASP A 673 10.58 -1.02 -18.74
CA ASP A 673 12.04 -1.13 -18.70
C ASP A 673 12.68 0.01 -17.91
N VAL A 674 13.83 -0.29 -17.30
CA VAL A 674 14.64 0.63 -16.48
C VAL A 674 16.12 0.36 -16.75
N GLU A 675 16.87 1.38 -17.18
CA GLU A 675 18.31 1.27 -17.45
C GLU A 675 19.05 2.51 -16.90
N MET A 676 20.31 2.31 -16.48
CA MET A 676 21.19 3.42 -16.10
C MET A 676 21.83 4.06 -17.33
N GLY A 677 21.75 5.38 -17.43
CA GLY A 677 22.49 6.16 -18.41
C GLY A 677 23.96 6.35 -18.00
N PRO A 678 24.86 6.68 -18.95
CA PRO A 678 26.26 6.97 -18.65
C PRO A 678 26.44 8.28 -17.87
N ASP A 679 25.37 9.07 -17.71
CA ASP A 679 25.28 10.24 -16.85
C ASP A 679 24.80 9.92 -15.42
N GLY A 680 24.67 8.63 -15.08
CA GLY A 680 24.25 8.17 -13.75
C GLY A 680 22.76 8.31 -13.46
N ARG A 681 21.96 8.77 -14.43
CA ARG A 681 20.51 8.85 -14.25
C ARG A 681 19.84 7.52 -14.56
N MET A 682 18.75 7.26 -13.86
CA MET A 682 17.92 6.08 -14.11
C MET A 682 16.83 6.45 -15.13
N TYR A 683 16.93 5.89 -16.32
CA TYR A 683 15.94 6.08 -17.38
C TYR A 683 14.77 5.11 -17.16
N LEU A 684 13.58 5.58 -17.48
CA LEU A 684 12.31 4.89 -17.29
C LEU A 684 11.57 4.83 -18.64
N LEU A 685 11.25 3.62 -19.08
CA LEU A 685 10.40 3.37 -20.26
C LEU A 685 9.03 2.88 -19.81
N GLU A 686 7.99 3.58 -20.22
CA GLU A 686 6.61 3.34 -19.81
C GLU A 686 5.79 2.84 -21.00
N TYR A 687 5.19 1.66 -20.85
CA TYR A 687 4.30 1.07 -21.85
C TYR A 687 3.00 1.88 -21.99
N GLY A 688 2.55 2.48 -20.88
CA GLY A 688 1.25 3.12 -20.78
C GLY A 688 0.14 2.13 -20.47
N SER A 689 -1.08 2.63 -20.29
CA SER A 689 -2.15 1.86 -19.67
C SER A 689 -2.73 0.75 -20.55
N GLY A 690 -2.95 0.95 -21.84
CA GLY A 690 -3.60 -0.04 -22.70
C GLY A 690 -2.68 -1.10 -23.28
N TRP A 691 -2.92 -2.37 -22.97
CA TRP A 691 -2.23 -3.50 -23.63
C TRP A 691 -2.49 -3.55 -25.14
N PHE A 692 -1.48 -3.93 -25.91
CA PHE A 692 -1.52 -4.13 -27.36
C PHE A 692 -2.00 -2.90 -28.14
N SER A 693 -1.67 -1.70 -27.67
CA SER A 693 -2.20 -0.46 -28.23
C SER A 693 -1.31 0.74 -27.95
N ALA A 694 -1.34 1.72 -28.85
CA ALA A 694 -0.76 3.04 -28.58
C ALA A 694 -1.40 3.70 -27.35
N ASN A 695 -0.53 4.16 -26.45
CA ASN A 695 -0.93 4.76 -25.19
C ASN A 695 -0.50 6.21 -25.12
N LYS A 696 -1.44 7.09 -24.78
CA LYS A 696 -1.15 8.51 -24.56
C LYS A 696 -0.29 8.76 -23.32
N ASP A 697 -0.29 7.81 -22.39
CA ASP A 697 0.51 7.81 -21.18
C ASP A 697 1.73 6.87 -21.27
N SER A 698 2.06 6.38 -22.48
CA SER A 698 3.40 5.82 -22.73
C SER A 698 4.44 6.92 -22.66
N GLY A 699 5.66 6.60 -22.26
CA GLY A 699 6.65 7.64 -22.02
C GLY A 699 8.09 7.17 -21.89
N LEU A 700 8.99 8.11 -22.12
CA LEU A 700 10.42 8.00 -21.84
C LEU A 700 10.74 9.13 -20.88
N SER A 701 11.34 8.80 -19.75
CA SER A 701 11.73 9.76 -18.74
C SER A 701 13.00 9.31 -18.03
N TYR A 702 13.52 10.14 -17.13
CA TYR A 702 14.53 9.71 -16.16
C TYR A 702 14.21 10.25 -14.77
N VAL A 703 14.78 9.61 -13.76
CA VAL A 703 14.79 10.09 -12.37
C VAL A 703 15.93 11.08 -12.18
N GLU A 704 15.61 12.32 -11.83
CA GLU A 704 16.58 13.33 -11.40
C GLU A 704 16.64 13.35 -9.87
N PHE A 705 17.85 13.27 -9.31
CA PHE A 705 18.08 13.45 -7.88
C PHE A 705 18.63 14.85 -7.59
N ASN A 706 17.90 15.65 -6.83
CA ASN A 706 18.36 16.96 -6.36
C ASN A 706 19.10 16.83 -5.01
N GLY A 707 20.43 16.74 -5.09
CA GLY A 707 21.32 16.79 -3.92
C GLY A 707 21.64 18.21 -3.43
N GLY A 708 21.17 19.26 -4.12
CA GLY A 708 21.41 20.66 -3.79
C GLY A 708 20.32 21.29 -2.91
N ASN A 709 20.30 22.63 -2.90
CA ASN A 709 19.26 23.44 -2.25
C ASN A 709 17.91 23.25 -2.96
N ARG A 710 16.81 23.26 -2.22
CA ARG A 710 15.46 23.04 -2.76
C ARG A 710 14.56 24.24 -2.45
N PRO A 711 13.61 24.59 -3.35
CA PRO A 711 12.61 25.59 -3.04
C PRO A 711 11.85 25.27 -1.75
N PRO A 712 11.45 26.28 -0.96
CA PRO A 712 10.57 26.10 0.19
C PRO A 712 9.26 25.40 -0.16
N VAL A 713 8.64 24.75 0.82
CA VAL A 713 7.30 24.16 0.70
C VAL A 713 6.28 25.14 1.27
N ILE A 714 5.20 25.40 0.51
CA ILE A 714 4.03 26.12 0.99
C ILE A 714 2.93 25.09 1.26
N ASP A 715 2.61 24.89 2.53
CA ASP A 715 1.56 23.96 2.96
C ASP A 715 0.17 24.55 2.76
N ASN A 716 -0.01 25.83 3.09
CA ASN A 716 -1.30 26.50 3.00
C ASN A 716 -1.16 28.02 2.94
N MET A 717 -2.13 28.69 2.30
CA MET A 717 -2.34 30.13 2.40
C MET A 717 -3.80 30.40 2.78
N ILE A 718 -3.98 31.15 3.86
CA ILE A 718 -5.29 31.44 4.46
C ILE A 718 -5.57 32.93 4.36
N VAL A 719 -6.75 33.30 3.88
CA VAL A 719 -7.26 34.67 3.85
C VAL A 719 -8.59 34.70 4.60
N ASP A 720 -8.71 35.54 5.63
CA ASP A 720 -9.87 35.56 6.53
C ASP A 720 -11.18 36.07 5.88
N ASN A 721 -11.09 37.06 5.00
CA ASN A 721 -12.20 37.64 4.26
C ASN A 721 -11.88 37.63 2.76
N THR A 722 -12.61 36.86 1.97
CA THR A 722 -12.44 36.80 0.50
C THR A 722 -13.44 37.65 -0.26
N SER A 723 -14.37 38.30 0.44
CA SER A 723 -15.32 39.25 -0.14
C SER A 723 -15.88 40.19 0.92
N GLY A 724 -16.27 41.40 0.53
CA GLY A 724 -17.02 42.31 1.40
C GLY A 724 -17.02 43.75 0.93
N LYS A 725 -17.73 44.60 1.68
CA LYS A 725 -17.86 46.04 1.40
C LYS A 725 -16.52 46.79 1.49
N LEU A 726 -16.43 47.88 0.74
CA LEU A 726 -15.30 48.81 0.84
C LEU A 726 -15.41 49.70 2.10
N PRO A 727 -14.29 50.01 2.76
CA PRO A 727 -12.98 49.40 2.55
C PRO A 727 -12.93 47.96 3.09
N LEU A 728 -12.45 47.02 2.28
CA LEU A 728 -12.31 45.62 2.69
C LEU A 728 -10.92 45.40 3.27
N THR A 729 -10.83 45.02 4.54
CA THR A 729 -9.56 44.62 5.15
C THR A 729 -9.45 43.10 5.19
N ILE A 730 -8.33 42.59 4.72
CA ILE A 730 -7.99 41.17 4.77
C ILE A 730 -6.77 40.94 5.65
N ASN A 731 -6.72 39.78 6.29
CA ASN A 731 -5.53 39.23 6.92
C ASN A 731 -5.19 37.92 6.22
N ALA A 732 -4.00 37.88 5.62
CA ALA A 732 -3.46 36.70 4.98
C ALA A 732 -2.34 36.10 5.83
N ARG A 733 -2.32 34.78 5.93
CA ARG A 733 -1.27 33.99 6.62
C ARG A 733 -0.86 32.83 5.72
N VAL A 734 0.43 32.53 5.70
CA VAL A 734 0.98 31.37 5.00
C VAL A 734 1.56 30.39 6.01
N GLU A 735 1.47 29.11 5.72
CA GLU A 735 2.18 28.05 6.41
C GLU A 735 3.18 27.49 5.40
N ALA A 736 4.47 27.71 5.67
CA ALA A 736 5.54 27.31 4.78
C ALA A 736 6.78 26.94 5.60
N ARG A 737 7.60 26.06 5.03
CA ARG A 737 8.85 25.60 5.64
C ARG A 737 9.94 25.46 4.58
N ASP A 738 11.17 25.69 5.01
CA ASP A 738 12.33 25.28 4.25
C ASP A 738 12.66 23.81 4.54
N ARG A 739 13.12 23.08 3.52
CA ARG A 739 13.40 21.64 3.64
C ARG A 739 14.75 21.37 4.28
N GLU A 740 15.73 22.24 4.05
CA GLU A 740 17.05 22.25 4.68
C GLU A 740 17.03 22.90 6.08
N LYS A 741 15.87 23.44 6.49
CA LYS A 741 15.63 24.20 7.75
C LYS A 741 16.36 25.55 7.78
N ASP A 742 16.62 26.12 6.62
CA ASP A 742 17.13 27.48 6.47
C ASP A 742 16.05 28.53 6.78
N ALA A 743 16.48 29.78 6.96
CA ALA A 743 15.58 30.91 7.17
C ALA A 743 14.88 31.29 5.86
N ILE A 744 13.60 31.65 5.94
CA ILE A 744 12.77 32.03 4.77
C ILE A 744 12.20 33.44 4.89
N SER A 745 11.97 34.10 3.74
CA SER A 745 11.24 35.38 3.63
C SER A 745 9.99 35.24 2.75
N TYR A 746 9.04 36.17 2.90
CA TYR A 746 7.72 36.12 2.26
C TYR A 746 7.47 37.38 1.44
N VAL A 747 7.31 37.25 0.12
CA VAL A 747 6.95 38.35 -0.78
C VAL A 747 5.50 38.18 -1.22
N TRP A 748 4.61 39.00 -0.67
CA TRP A 748 3.18 39.00 -0.97
C TRP A 748 2.89 39.82 -2.22
N ASP A 749 2.20 39.24 -3.20
CA ASP A 749 1.54 39.96 -4.29
C ASP A 749 0.08 40.19 -3.89
N LEU A 750 -0.32 41.45 -3.82
CA LEU A 750 -1.65 41.86 -3.36
C LEU A 750 -2.67 41.96 -4.51
N GLY A 751 -2.32 41.53 -5.72
CA GLY A 751 -3.23 41.46 -6.86
C GLY A 751 -3.62 42.81 -7.47
N ASN A 752 -3.11 43.92 -6.92
CA ASN A 752 -3.28 45.29 -7.41
C ASN A 752 -2.00 45.86 -8.05
N GLY A 753 -0.98 45.03 -8.25
CA GLY A 753 0.36 45.42 -8.71
C GLY A 753 1.32 45.89 -7.60
N GLU A 754 0.87 45.91 -6.34
CA GLU A 754 1.73 46.14 -5.16
C GLU A 754 2.26 44.80 -4.63
N THR A 755 3.57 44.76 -4.37
CA THR A 755 4.21 43.64 -3.65
C THR A 755 4.80 44.11 -2.32
N LYS A 756 4.77 43.24 -1.30
CA LYS A 756 5.33 43.53 0.04
C LYS A 756 6.11 42.36 0.60
N GLU A 757 7.28 42.63 1.15
CA GLU A 757 8.10 41.62 1.80
C GLU A 757 7.92 41.63 3.34
N THR A 758 7.77 40.45 3.94
CA THR A 758 7.68 40.26 5.39
C THR A 758 8.62 39.14 5.85
N SER A 759 9.09 39.23 7.11
CA SER A 759 9.82 38.15 7.78
C SER A 759 8.90 37.23 8.61
N GLU A 760 7.71 37.71 8.94
CA GLU A 760 6.66 36.90 9.56
C GLU A 760 5.73 36.33 8.47
N PRO A 761 5.17 35.13 8.65
CA PRO A 761 4.35 34.45 7.65
C PRO A 761 2.91 35.01 7.56
N LYS A 762 2.74 36.32 7.66
CA LYS A 762 1.42 36.99 7.63
C LYS A 762 1.50 38.43 7.15
N ILE A 763 0.40 38.92 6.59
CA ILE A 763 0.21 40.31 6.18
C ILE A 763 -1.24 40.77 6.40
N SER A 764 -1.43 42.07 6.58
CA SER A 764 -2.74 42.71 6.60
C SER A 764 -2.79 43.79 5.50
N HIS A 765 -3.87 43.82 4.72
CA HIS A 765 -4.05 44.77 3.63
C HIS A 765 -5.50 45.25 3.53
N THR A 766 -5.70 46.50 3.10
CA THR A 766 -7.01 47.11 2.96
C THR A 766 -7.22 47.60 1.52
N TYR A 767 -8.22 47.05 0.84
CA TYR A 767 -8.64 47.50 -0.49
C TYR A 767 -9.66 48.63 -0.37
N ALA A 768 -9.34 49.77 -0.96
CA ALA A 768 -10.20 50.96 -0.99
C ALA A 768 -11.05 51.06 -2.27
N GLU A 769 -10.68 50.34 -3.32
CA GLU A 769 -11.35 50.35 -4.62
C GLU A 769 -11.99 48.99 -4.92
N ALA A 770 -13.16 49.03 -5.57
CA ALA A 770 -13.87 47.82 -5.96
C ALA A 770 -13.07 47.07 -7.03
N GLY A 771 -13.02 45.74 -6.91
CA GLY A 771 -12.27 44.91 -7.84
C GLY A 771 -12.08 43.48 -7.35
N GLU A 772 -11.59 42.65 -8.25
CA GLU A 772 -11.12 41.30 -7.95
C GLU A 772 -9.59 41.31 -7.88
N TYR A 773 -9.06 40.96 -6.71
CA TYR A 773 -7.64 40.95 -6.42
C TYR A 773 -7.19 39.53 -6.15
N ASN A 774 -6.24 39.02 -6.94
CA ASN A 774 -5.67 37.70 -6.76
C ASN A 774 -4.41 37.80 -5.88
N ILE A 775 -4.57 37.53 -4.59
CA ILE A 775 -3.44 37.55 -3.65
C ILE A 775 -2.65 36.24 -3.73
N SER A 776 -1.32 36.32 -3.71
CA SER A 776 -0.41 35.17 -3.59
C SER A 776 0.83 35.55 -2.77
N VAL A 777 1.63 34.55 -2.39
CA VAL A 777 2.91 34.76 -1.70
C VAL A 777 4.00 33.93 -2.34
N GLU A 778 5.14 34.56 -2.60
CA GLU A 778 6.40 33.92 -2.95
C GLU A 778 7.23 33.74 -1.67
N VAL A 779 7.59 32.50 -1.35
CA VAL A 779 8.46 32.15 -0.21
C VAL A 779 9.86 31.89 -0.72
N LYS A 780 10.86 32.57 -0.15
CA LYS A 780 12.28 32.50 -0.57
C LYS A 780 13.13 31.96 0.54
N ASP A 781 14.08 31.09 0.23
CA ASP A 781 15.12 30.66 1.16
C ASP A 781 16.39 31.53 1.05
N THR A 782 17.38 31.23 1.90
CA THR A 782 18.71 31.86 1.84
C THR A 782 19.61 31.31 0.75
N GLY A 783 19.27 30.17 0.15
CA GLY A 783 19.96 29.57 -1.00
C GLY A 783 19.60 30.20 -2.35
N GLY A 784 18.56 31.04 -2.38
CA GLY A 784 18.06 31.76 -3.55
C GLY A 784 16.91 31.08 -4.29
N GLU A 785 16.43 29.92 -3.84
CA GLU A 785 15.27 29.24 -4.42
C GLU A 785 13.96 29.80 -3.85
N SER A 786 12.87 29.67 -4.62
CA SER A 786 11.56 30.18 -4.20
C SER A 786 10.39 29.33 -4.68
N ALA A 787 9.30 29.38 -3.92
CA ALA A 787 8.01 28.78 -4.29
C ALA A 787 6.90 29.81 -4.21
N ILE A 788 5.89 29.72 -5.08
CA ILE A 788 4.76 30.65 -5.14
C ILE A 788 3.48 29.90 -4.79
N SER A 789 2.66 30.47 -3.90
CA SER A 789 1.37 29.89 -3.54
C SER A 789 0.38 29.94 -4.70
N ALA A 790 -0.63 29.06 -4.68
CA ALA A 790 -1.83 29.31 -5.47
C ALA A 790 -2.44 30.68 -5.10
N SER A 791 -3.04 31.36 -6.07
CA SER A 791 -3.71 32.64 -5.82
C SER A 791 -5.06 32.44 -5.12
N THR A 792 -5.39 33.33 -4.19
CA THR A 792 -6.74 33.44 -3.61
C THR A 792 -7.41 34.69 -4.15
N ALA A 793 -8.59 34.54 -4.76
CA ALA A 793 -9.37 35.68 -5.23
C ALA A 793 -10.07 36.39 -4.07
N VAL A 794 -9.90 37.71 -4.01
CA VAL A 794 -10.55 38.60 -3.04
C VAL A 794 -11.39 39.61 -3.80
N VAL A 795 -12.70 39.60 -3.57
CA VAL A 795 -13.64 40.53 -4.22
C VAL A 795 -13.95 41.68 -3.28
N ALA A 796 -13.29 42.82 -3.48
CA ALA A 796 -13.56 44.03 -2.72
C ALA A 796 -14.73 44.80 -3.35
N GLY A 797 -15.69 45.23 -2.54
CA GLY A 797 -16.85 46.01 -2.97
C GLY A 797 -18.12 45.23 -3.21
N ASN A 798 -18.11 43.89 -3.09
CA ASN A 798 -19.31 43.06 -3.08
C ASN A 798 -19.26 42.03 -1.95
N SER A 799 -20.40 41.70 -1.32
CA SER A 799 -20.49 40.70 -0.25
C SER A 799 -21.26 39.47 -0.75
N ARG A 800 -20.93 38.27 -0.26
CA ARG A 800 -21.71 37.07 -0.63
C ARG A 800 -23.15 37.19 -0.09
N PRO A 801 -24.17 36.93 -0.92
CA PRO A 801 -25.56 36.96 -0.46
C PRO A 801 -25.85 35.81 0.52
N GLU A 802 -26.70 36.05 1.50
CA GLU A 802 -27.17 35.05 2.45
C GLU A 802 -28.45 34.37 1.93
N VAL A 803 -28.42 33.04 1.79
CA VAL A 803 -29.59 32.24 1.37
C VAL A 803 -30.15 31.49 2.57
N ASN A 804 -31.47 31.41 2.66
CA ASN A 804 -32.18 30.64 3.68
C ASN A 804 -33.32 29.83 3.05
N ILE A 805 -33.61 28.65 3.62
CA ILE A 805 -34.70 27.76 3.19
C ILE A 805 -35.62 27.52 4.39
N ALA A 806 -36.89 27.88 4.26
CA ALA A 806 -37.91 27.64 5.27
C ALA A 806 -38.86 26.52 4.83
N ILE A 807 -39.11 25.53 5.70
CA ILE A 807 -40.13 24.49 5.48
C ILE A 807 -41.48 25.03 5.97
N THR A 808 -42.51 25.03 5.12
CA THR A 808 -43.81 25.68 5.40
C THR A 808 -44.96 24.67 5.48
N GLY A 809 -45.81 24.81 6.50
CA GLY A 809 -47.05 24.01 6.61
C GLY A 809 -46.88 22.50 6.77
N GLY A 810 -45.73 22.03 7.29
CA GLY A 810 -45.41 20.62 7.49
C GLY A 810 -44.42 20.40 8.65
N ASN A 811 -44.01 19.15 8.85
CA ASN A 811 -43.06 18.79 9.91
C ASN A 811 -41.62 19.20 9.52
N SER A 812 -40.93 19.89 10.43
CA SER A 812 -39.58 20.43 10.19
C SER A 812 -38.44 19.47 10.57
N SER A 813 -38.75 18.33 11.17
CA SER A 813 -37.78 17.34 11.64
C SER A 813 -37.68 16.13 10.72
N PHE A 814 -38.77 15.78 10.03
CA PHE A 814 -38.80 14.64 9.12
C PHE A 814 -39.82 14.80 7.98
N TYR A 815 -39.59 14.08 6.88
CA TYR A 815 -40.58 13.90 5.82
C TYR A 815 -41.28 12.56 5.95
N VAL A 816 -42.54 12.51 5.50
CA VAL A 816 -43.30 11.26 5.36
C VAL A 816 -43.30 10.87 3.88
N PRO A 817 -42.79 9.68 3.51
CA PRO A 817 -42.86 9.19 2.14
C PRO A 817 -44.26 9.33 1.53
N GLY A 818 -44.31 9.93 0.33
CA GLY A 818 -45.54 10.17 -0.41
C GLY A 818 -46.31 11.44 -0.02
N GLN A 819 -45.94 12.14 1.07
CA GLN A 819 -46.51 13.42 1.46
C GLN A 819 -45.70 14.60 0.89
N PRO A 820 -46.37 15.73 0.56
CA PRO A 820 -45.69 16.94 0.09
C PRO A 820 -44.95 17.66 1.24
N VAL A 821 -43.70 18.06 0.98
CA VAL A 821 -42.91 18.99 1.79
C VAL A 821 -42.92 20.34 1.08
N ASN A 822 -43.57 21.34 1.67
CA ASN A 822 -43.56 22.70 1.12
C ASN A 822 -42.37 23.49 1.65
N TYR A 823 -41.76 24.29 0.79
CA TYR A 823 -40.60 25.11 1.12
C TYR A 823 -40.68 26.49 0.48
N GLU A 824 -39.95 27.43 1.07
CA GLU A 824 -39.80 28.80 0.60
C GLU A 824 -38.36 29.26 0.82
N VAL A 825 -37.72 29.73 -0.25
CA VAL A 825 -36.36 30.27 -0.23
C VAL A 825 -36.42 31.79 -0.05
N SER A 826 -35.58 32.32 0.84
CA SER A 826 -35.39 33.75 1.02
C SER A 826 -33.91 34.09 0.89
N VAL A 827 -33.61 35.20 0.21
CA VAL A 827 -32.25 35.70 -0.01
C VAL A 827 -32.13 37.08 0.63
N THR A 828 -31.01 37.33 1.30
CA THR A 828 -30.62 38.67 1.74
C THR A 828 -29.29 39.02 1.11
N ASP A 829 -29.25 40.11 0.37
CA ASP A 829 -28.05 40.65 -0.25
C ASP A 829 -27.72 41.97 0.48
N ALA A 830 -26.46 42.15 0.86
CA ALA A 830 -26.06 43.31 1.66
C ALA A 830 -25.92 44.58 0.81
N GLU A 831 -25.84 44.45 -0.52
CA GLU A 831 -25.60 45.49 -1.51
C GLU A 831 -26.88 45.84 -2.29
N SER A 832 -27.87 44.93 -2.36
CA SER A 832 -29.15 45.16 -3.03
C SER A 832 -30.35 44.69 -2.19
N SER A 833 -31.42 45.50 -2.18
CA SER A 833 -32.73 45.06 -1.66
C SER A 833 -33.61 44.38 -2.72
N ASP A 834 -33.23 44.46 -3.99
CA ASP A 834 -33.96 43.91 -5.12
C ASP A 834 -33.32 42.57 -5.53
N ILE A 835 -33.97 41.46 -5.16
CA ILE A 835 -33.53 40.09 -5.45
C ILE A 835 -34.20 39.59 -6.73
N ASP A 836 -33.42 39.12 -7.70
CA ASP A 836 -33.95 38.52 -8.93
C ASP A 836 -34.32 37.04 -8.71
N PRO A 837 -35.61 36.65 -8.76
CA PRO A 837 -36.02 35.27 -8.56
C PRO A 837 -35.49 34.30 -9.63
N GLU A 838 -35.09 34.78 -10.81
CA GLU A 838 -34.54 33.93 -11.89
C GLU A 838 -33.13 33.42 -11.56
N ASN A 839 -32.41 34.08 -10.65
CA ASN A 839 -31.07 33.69 -10.21
C ASN A 839 -31.06 32.76 -8.99
N ILE A 840 -32.24 32.37 -8.51
CA ILE A 840 -32.39 31.39 -7.42
C ILE A 840 -32.47 29.99 -8.02
N PHE A 841 -31.48 29.16 -7.72
CA PHE A 841 -31.46 27.74 -8.07
C PHE A 841 -31.86 26.90 -6.86
N VAL A 842 -32.75 25.92 -7.05
CA VAL A 842 -33.21 25.02 -5.99
C VAL A 842 -33.17 23.57 -6.48
N SER A 843 -32.59 22.67 -5.67
CA SER A 843 -32.57 21.23 -5.92
C SER A 843 -33.05 20.43 -4.71
N VAL A 844 -33.42 19.18 -4.97
CA VAL A 844 -33.73 18.19 -3.94
C VAL A 844 -32.98 16.90 -4.23
N ASP A 845 -32.29 16.39 -3.21
CA ASP A 845 -31.48 15.17 -3.26
C ASP A 845 -31.84 14.25 -2.09
N TYR A 846 -31.49 12.96 -2.20
CA TYR A 846 -31.67 11.97 -1.14
C TYR A 846 -30.33 11.33 -0.79
N LEU A 847 -29.88 11.47 0.47
CA LEU A 847 -28.58 11.01 0.97
C LEU A 847 -28.73 9.89 2.00
N GLU A 848 -27.77 8.99 2.09
CA GLU A 848 -27.67 7.98 3.16
C GLU A 848 -26.80 8.53 4.31
N GLY A 849 -27.39 8.78 5.49
CA GLY A 849 -26.67 9.21 6.71
C GLY A 849 -26.51 10.74 6.92
N MET A 850 -26.17 11.16 8.15
CA MET A 850 -25.97 12.56 8.58
C MET A 850 -24.50 13.03 8.49
N ASP A 851 -23.82 12.81 7.36
CA ASP A 851 -22.51 13.44 7.14
C ASP A 851 -22.68 14.90 6.68
N LYS A 852 -22.21 15.85 7.51
CA LYS A 852 -22.30 17.29 7.24
C LYS A 852 -21.42 17.74 6.06
N VAL A 853 -20.36 17.00 5.73
CA VAL A 853 -19.56 17.24 4.51
C VAL A 853 -20.33 16.74 3.28
N ALA A 854 -21.09 15.64 3.42
CA ALA A 854 -21.97 15.13 2.36
C ALA A 854 -23.15 16.06 2.03
N MET A 855 -23.61 16.86 3.00
CA MET A 855 -24.73 17.80 2.82
C MET A 855 -24.43 18.96 1.86
N SER A 856 -23.17 19.36 1.67
CA SER A 856 -22.78 20.34 0.63
C SER A 856 -22.65 19.71 -0.78
N LEU A 857 -22.80 18.39 -0.90
CA LEU A 857 -22.54 17.63 -2.14
C LEU A 857 -23.78 17.42 -3.02
N GLY A 858 -24.96 17.96 -2.70
CA GLY A 858 -26.11 17.93 -3.62
C GLY A 858 -25.78 18.55 -5.00
N HIS A 859 -24.92 19.58 -5.00
CA HIS A 859 -24.34 20.18 -6.20
C HIS A 859 -23.21 19.32 -6.86
N GLN A 860 -22.79 18.24 -6.21
CA GLN A 860 -21.66 17.40 -6.61
C GLN A 860 -22.07 16.09 -7.29
N GLN A 861 -23.32 15.84 -7.68
CA GLN A 861 -23.61 14.67 -8.53
C GLN A 861 -22.86 14.74 -9.89
N VAL A 862 -22.58 15.96 -10.36
CA VAL A 862 -21.66 16.27 -11.46
C VAL A 862 -20.19 16.04 -11.05
N SER A 863 -19.84 16.19 -9.77
CA SER A 863 -18.52 15.84 -9.23
C SER A 863 -18.35 14.32 -9.08
N ALA A 864 -19.36 13.53 -8.72
CA ALA A 864 -19.20 12.09 -8.48
C ALA A 864 -18.85 11.30 -9.75
N SER A 865 -19.35 11.72 -10.93
CA SER A 865 -18.91 11.17 -12.22
C SER A 865 -17.49 11.63 -12.59
N VAL A 866 -17.10 12.85 -12.22
CA VAL A 866 -15.74 13.40 -12.42
C VAL A 866 -14.73 12.73 -11.49
N THR A 867 -15.05 12.56 -10.20
CA THR A 867 -14.28 11.85 -9.19
C THR A 867 -14.25 10.36 -9.49
N GLY A 868 -15.37 9.75 -9.89
CA GLY A 868 -15.42 8.37 -10.33
C GLY A 868 -14.55 8.13 -11.56
N LYS A 869 -14.53 9.08 -12.52
CA LYS A 869 -13.60 9.05 -13.66
C LYS A 869 -12.15 9.18 -13.19
N ALA A 870 -11.85 10.14 -12.31
CA ALA A 870 -10.51 10.34 -11.77
C ALA A 870 -10.00 9.10 -11.03
N LEU A 871 -10.84 8.46 -10.19
CA LEU A 871 -10.52 7.20 -9.50
C LEU A 871 -10.30 6.06 -10.49
N THR A 872 -11.16 5.92 -11.50
CA THR A 872 -11.01 4.91 -12.55
C THR A 872 -9.69 5.09 -13.32
N GLN A 873 -9.27 6.33 -13.53
CA GLN A 873 -8.02 6.69 -14.21
C GLN A 873 -6.78 6.62 -13.30
N ALA A 874 -6.95 6.73 -11.98
CA ALA A 874 -5.87 6.69 -11.01
C ALA A 874 -5.52 5.26 -10.54
N MET A 875 -6.40 4.29 -10.76
CA MET A 875 -6.19 2.87 -10.41
C MET A 875 -5.73 2.05 -11.63
N ASP A 876 -5.22 0.84 -11.38
CA ASP A 876 -4.86 -0.17 -12.39
C ASP A 876 -6.06 -0.65 -13.25
N CYS A 877 -7.29 -0.25 -12.90
CA CYS A 877 -8.48 -0.38 -13.75
C CYS A 877 -8.26 0.07 -15.20
N LYS A 878 -7.54 1.20 -15.41
CA LYS A 878 -7.26 1.74 -16.76
C LYS A 878 -6.40 0.80 -17.60
N THR A 879 -5.65 -0.09 -16.94
CA THR A 879 -4.71 -0.98 -17.61
C THR A 879 -5.44 -2.05 -18.41
N CYS A 880 -6.53 -2.60 -17.86
CA CYS A 880 -7.31 -3.65 -18.52
C CYS A 880 -8.57 -3.12 -19.22
N HIS A 881 -9.04 -1.91 -18.90
CA HIS A 881 -10.27 -1.34 -19.44
C HIS A 881 -10.07 0.08 -19.96
N LYS A 882 -10.52 0.37 -21.18
CA LYS A 882 -10.61 1.74 -21.70
C LYS A 882 -12.05 2.23 -21.76
N GLU A 883 -12.26 3.55 -21.95
CA GLU A 883 -13.61 4.12 -22.02
C GLU A 883 -14.40 3.62 -23.25
N THR A 884 -13.74 3.58 -24.41
CA THR A 884 -14.38 3.30 -25.72
C THR A 884 -13.78 2.13 -26.49
N GLU A 885 -12.54 1.73 -26.19
CA GLU A 885 -11.78 0.72 -26.94
C GLU A 885 -11.62 -0.56 -26.11
N VAL A 886 -11.73 -1.72 -26.75
CA VAL A 886 -11.45 -3.01 -26.08
C VAL A 886 -9.94 -3.10 -25.80
N SER A 887 -9.57 -3.54 -24.60
CA SER A 887 -8.19 -3.89 -24.24
C SER A 887 -8.17 -5.37 -23.80
N ILE A 888 -7.49 -5.72 -22.69
CA ILE A 888 -7.56 -7.05 -22.08
C ILE A 888 -9.01 -7.38 -21.64
N GLY A 889 -9.70 -6.41 -21.04
CA GLY A 889 -11.11 -6.49 -20.65
C GLY A 889 -12.05 -5.69 -21.58
N PRO A 890 -13.38 -5.79 -21.39
CA PRO A 890 -14.37 -5.00 -22.13
C PRO A 890 -14.25 -3.50 -21.82
N ASN A 891 -14.56 -2.62 -22.76
CA ASN A 891 -14.55 -1.17 -22.51
C ASN A 891 -15.70 -0.73 -21.58
N TYR A 892 -15.54 0.41 -20.90
CA TYR A 892 -16.53 0.89 -19.92
C TYR A 892 -17.91 1.18 -20.55
N ARG A 893 -17.97 1.62 -21.81
CA ARG A 893 -19.24 1.83 -22.52
C ARG A 893 -20.00 0.53 -22.77
N ASP A 894 -19.32 -0.55 -23.13
CA ASP A 894 -19.93 -1.88 -23.32
C ASP A 894 -20.45 -2.44 -22.00
N ILE A 895 -19.70 -2.23 -20.90
CA ILE A 895 -20.15 -2.56 -19.55
C ILE A 895 -21.44 -1.77 -19.23
N ALA A 896 -21.40 -0.45 -19.42
CA ALA A 896 -22.56 0.42 -19.17
C ALA A 896 -23.77 0.03 -20.02
N ALA A 897 -23.56 -0.32 -21.29
CA ALA A 897 -24.60 -0.78 -22.21
C ALA A 897 -25.21 -2.12 -21.80
N LYS A 898 -24.39 -3.09 -21.37
CA LYS A 898 -24.86 -4.42 -20.92
C LYS A 898 -25.75 -4.34 -19.67
N TYR A 899 -25.42 -3.44 -18.74
CA TYR A 899 -26.10 -3.35 -17.44
C TYR A 899 -27.11 -2.19 -17.35
N LYS A 900 -27.41 -1.51 -18.46
CA LYS A 900 -28.25 -0.31 -18.48
C LYS A 900 -29.65 -0.48 -17.91
N ASP A 901 -30.24 -1.66 -18.09
CA ASP A 901 -31.60 -1.98 -17.68
C ASP A 901 -31.64 -2.77 -16.35
N ASP A 902 -30.48 -3.04 -15.74
CA ASP A 902 -30.36 -3.80 -14.50
C ASP A 902 -30.39 -2.89 -13.26
N LYS A 903 -31.44 -3.04 -12.45
CA LYS A 903 -31.64 -2.28 -11.22
C LYS A 903 -30.58 -2.56 -10.14
N ASN A 904 -29.86 -3.67 -10.24
CA ASN A 904 -28.78 -4.06 -9.33
C ASN A 904 -27.39 -3.82 -9.92
N ALA A 905 -27.29 -3.19 -11.10
CA ALA A 905 -26.03 -2.97 -11.82
C ALA A 905 -24.95 -2.35 -10.94
N LYS A 906 -25.29 -1.29 -10.20
CA LYS A 906 -24.33 -0.56 -9.37
C LYS A 906 -23.73 -1.45 -8.28
N SER A 907 -24.55 -2.17 -7.52
CA SER A 907 -24.10 -3.08 -6.47
C SER A 907 -23.33 -4.29 -7.03
N TYR A 908 -23.74 -4.79 -8.20
CA TYR A 908 -23.02 -5.85 -8.91
C TYR A 908 -21.61 -5.39 -9.33
N LEU A 909 -21.49 -4.21 -9.94
CA LEU A 909 -20.23 -3.64 -10.38
C LEU A 909 -19.31 -3.32 -9.20
N GLN A 910 -19.84 -2.73 -8.11
CA GLN A 910 -19.06 -2.51 -6.87
C GLN A 910 -18.43 -3.80 -6.37
N ARG A 911 -19.23 -4.87 -6.27
CA ARG A 911 -18.76 -6.18 -5.83
C ARG A 911 -17.73 -6.76 -6.79
N LYS A 912 -17.94 -6.63 -8.11
CA LYS A 912 -16.96 -7.10 -9.11
C LYS A 912 -15.65 -6.32 -9.08
N ILE A 913 -15.67 -5.02 -8.81
CA ILE A 913 -14.45 -4.22 -8.62
C ILE A 913 -13.69 -4.71 -7.38
N LYS A 914 -14.41 -5.00 -6.28
CA LYS A 914 -13.79 -5.43 -5.03
C LYS A 914 -13.27 -6.87 -5.05
N GLU A 915 -14.04 -7.80 -5.61
CA GLU A 915 -13.78 -9.25 -5.58
C GLU A 915 -13.06 -9.77 -6.85
N GLY A 916 -13.09 -9.00 -7.95
CA GLY A 916 -12.63 -9.45 -9.25
C GLY A 916 -13.51 -10.55 -9.88
N GLY A 917 -12.96 -11.27 -10.85
CA GLY A 917 -13.54 -12.51 -11.39
C GLY A 917 -13.36 -12.71 -12.89
N SER A 918 -13.86 -13.83 -13.41
CA SER A 918 -13.74 -14.23 -14.83
C SER A 918 -15.06 -14.73 -15.43
N GLY A 919 -15.06 -15.01 -16.74
CA GLY A 919 -16.14 -15.75 -17.43
C GLY A 919 -17.34 -14.93 -17.89
N VAL A 920 -17.48 -13.67 -17.48
CA VAL A 920 -18.63 -12.80 -17.87
C VAL A 920 -18.45 -12.18 -19.26
N TRP A 921 -17.20 -11.96 -19.66
CA TRP A 921 -16.81 -11.28 -20.91
C TRP A 921 -15.72 -12.01 -21.71
N GLY A 922 -15.31 -13.20 -21.26
CA GLY A 922 -14.21 -13.97 -21.84
C GLY A 922 -13.48 -14.80 -20.78
N GLU A 923 -12.38 -15.44 -21.18
CA GLU A 923 -11.53 -16.26 -20.30
C GLU A 923 -10.52 -15.42 -19.50
N VAL A 924 -10.31 -14.17 -19.91
CA VAL A 924 -9.48 -13.19 -19.21
C VAL A 924 -10.06 -12.83 -17.83
N MET A 925 -9.21 -12.91 -16.80
CA MET A 925 -9.58 -12.67 -15.40
C MET A 925 -9.40 -11.18 -15.01
N MET A 926 -10.35 -10.63 -14.25
CA MET A 926 -10.29 -9.28 -13.67
C MET A 926 -9.72 -9.32 -12.24
N ALA A 927 -8.68 -8.53 -11.95
CA ALA A 927 -8.07 -8.37 -10.63
C ALA A 927 -9.07 -7.90 -9.56
N ALA A 928 -8.83 -8.27 -8.30
CA ALA A 928 -9.63 -7.82 -7.15
C ALA A 928 -8.99 -6.58 -6.52
N HIS A 929 -9.80 -5.65 -6.05
CA HIS A 929 -9.36 -4.47 -5.30
C HIS A 929 -9.99 -4.53 -3.91
N PRO A 930 -9.48 -5.32 -2.95
CA PRO A 930 -10.14 -5.47 -1.65
C PRO A 930 -10.09 -4.20 -0.79
N ASN A 931 -9.08 -3.35 -1.01
CA ASN A 931 -8.75 -2.17 -0.20
C ASN A 931 -9.47 -0.89 -0.65
N ILE A 932 -10.15 -0.91 -1.79
CA ILE A 932 -10.99 0.21 -2.23
C ILE A 932 -12.23 0.30 -1.32
N THR A 933 -12.59 1.51 -0.93
CA THR A 933 -13.76 1.72 -0.07
C THR A 933 -15.06 1.48 -0.84
N SER A 934 -16.14 1.17 -0.10
CA SER A 934 -17.48 1.08 -0.68
C SER A 934 -17.92 2.40 -1.33
N ASN A 935 -17.38 3.54 -0.88
CA ASN A 935 -17.66 4.85 -1.46
C ASN A 935 -16.94 5.04 -2.81
N GLU A 936 -15.65 4.73 -2.89
CA GLU A 936 -14.88 4.83 -4.13
C GLU A 936 -15.40 3.87 -5.21
N THR A 937 -15.73 2.62 -4.85
CA THR A 937 -16.37 1.67 -5.78
C THR A 937 -17.73 2.16 -6.27
N SER A 938 -18.48 2.85 -5.40
CA SER A 938 -19.75 3.49 -5.76
C SER A 938 -19.57 4.62 -6.77
N GLN A 939 -18.55 5.45 -6.60
CA GLN A 939 -18.21 6.54 -7.52
C GLN A 939 -17.74 6.01 -8.88
N ILE A 940 -16.87 4.99 -8.89
CA ILE A 940 -16.42 4.31 -10.13
C ILE A 940 -17.60 3.68 -10.86
N ALA A 941 -18.45 2.90 -10.17
CA ALA A 941 -19.62 2.28 -10.79
C ALA A 941 -20.60 3.34 -11.33
N THR A 942 -20.78 4.45 -10.62
CA THR A 942 -21.60 5.59 -11.08
C THR A 942 -21.01 6.26 -12.31
N TYR A 943 -19.69 6.45 -12.40
CA TYR A 943 -19.04 6.94 -13.61
C TYR A 943 -19.27 6.00 -14.79
N ILE A 944 -18.99 4.69 -14.65
CA ILE A 944 -19.18 3.71 -15.73
C ILE A 944 -20.63 3.75 -16.23
N MET A 945 -21.62 3.70 -15.33
CA MET A 945 -23.04 3.77 -15.72
C MET A 945 -23.42 5.09 -16.38
N SER A 946 -22.74 6.20 -16.06
CA SER A 946 -23.01 7.51 -16.68
C SER A 946 -22.63 7.57 -18.17
N LEU A 947 -21.73 6.69 -18.64
CA LEU A 947 -21.26 6.66 -20.02
C LEU A 947 -22.32 6.23 -21.05
N ASN A 948 -23.53 5.90 -20.59
CA ASN A 948 -24.64 5.42 -21.41
C ASN A 948 -25.85 6.39 -21.48
N GLY A 949 -25.77 7.59 -20.88
CA GLY A 949 -26.88 8.55 -20.84
C GLY A 949 -26.58 9.89 -21.51
N ASP A 950 -27.54 10.38 -22.31
CA ASP A 950 -27.58 11.77 -22.79
C ASP A 950 -27.54 12.72 -21.57
N GLY A 951 -26.60 13.67 -21.57
CA GLY A 951 -26.29 14.57 -20.45
C GLY A 951 -27.45 15.47 -19.99
N SER A 952 -28.40 14.92 -19.23
CA SER A 952 -29.52 15.67 -18.65
C SER A 952 -29.20 16.15 -17.23
N MET A 953 -28.74 17.40 -17.11
CA MET A 953 -28.85 18.15 -15.85
C MET A 953 -30.34 18.34 -15.53
N LYS A 954 -30.76 18.00 -14.31
CA LYS A 954 -32.15 18.22 -13.86
C LYS A 954 -32.44 19.73 -13.78
N PRO A 955 -33.62 20.21 -14.23
CA PRO A 955 -34.02 21.62 -14.09
C PRO A 955 -34.15 22.04 -12.62
N SER A 956 -33.85 23.31 -12.32
CA SER A 956 -34.11 23.93 -11.01
C SER A 956 -35.58 23.85 -10.61
N LEU A 957 -35.84 23.59 -9.34
CA LEU A 957 -37.17 23.79 -8.74
C LEU A 957 -37.44 25.29 -8.53
N PRO A 958 -38.72 25.71 -8.44
CA PRO A 958 -39.05 27.11 -8.18
C PRO A 958 -38.64 27.56 -6.76
N PRO A 959 -38.39 28.86 -6.51
CA PRO A 959 -38.00 29.39 -5.19
C PRO A 959 -39.03 29.17 -4.07
N LYS A 960 -40.30 28.96 -4.44
CA LYS A 960 -41.38 28.54 -3.55
C LYS A 960 -42.14 27.41 -4.19
N GLY A 961 -42.29 26.30 -3.49
CA GLY A 961 -42.86 25.10 -4.08
C GLY A 961 -43.16 24.00 -3.08
N SER A 962 -43.51 22.84 -3.63
CA SER A 962 -43.81 21.63 -2.89
C SER A 962 -43.11 20.46 -3.56
N VAL A 963 -42.28 19.73 -2.81
CA VAL A 963 -41.66 18.49 -3.28
C VAL A 963 -42.39 17.33 -2.64
N LYS A 964 -42.89 16.41 -3.45
CA LYS A 964 -43.45 15.15 -2.96
C LYS A 964 -42.30 14.26 -2.52
N ALA A 965 -42.21 13.95 -1.23
CA ALA A 965 -41.11 13.15 -0.74
C ALA A 965 -41.22 11.71 -1.25
N GLU A 966 -40.16 11.17 -1.84
CA GLU A 966 -40.15 9.81 -2.37
C GLU A 966 -40.04 8.76 -1.26
N ALA A 967 -40.47 7.53 -1.57
CA ALA A 967 -40.27 6.40 -0.68
C ALA A 967 -38.84 5.88 -0.84
N THR A 968 -38.03 6.08 0.18
CA THR A 968 -36.64 5.64 0.26
C THR A 968 -36.47 4.62 1.39
N THR A 969 -35.31 3.97 1.46
CA THR A 969 -34.93 3.10 2.58
C THR A 969 -34.96 3.91 3.90
N PRO A 970 -35.39 3.33 5.03
CA PRO A 970 -35.35 4.00 6.34
C PRO A 970 -33.93 4.47 6.68
N GLY A 971 -33.78 5.73 7.10
CA GLY A 971 -32.47 6.34 7.40
C GLY A 971 -31.93 7.30 6.32
N ASN A 972 -32.56 7.37 5.15
CA ASN A 972 -32.19 8.36 4.12
C ASN A 972 -32.70 9.76 4.50
N LEU A 973 -31.92 10.78 4.19
CA LEU A 973 -32.24 12.20 4.35
C LEU A 973 -32.69 12.76 3.01
N MET A 974 -33.78 13.52 3.01
CA MET A 974 -34.14 14.43 1.92
C MET A 974 -33.43 15.75 2.15
N VAL A 975 -32.57 16.18 1.23
CA VAL A 975 -31.81 17.45 1.31
C VAL A 975 -32.32 18.42 0.26
N LEU A 976 -32.89 19.54 0.69
CA LEU A 976 -33.16 20.68 -0.19
C LEU A 976 -31.96 21.62 -0.17
N THR A 977 -31.48 22.01 -1.35
CA THR A 977 -30.39 22.99 -1.51
C THR A 977 -30.90 24.18 -2.33
N ALA A 978 -30.56 25.38 -1.93
CA ALA A 978 -30.85 26.61 -2.65
C ALA A 978 -29.61 27.48 -2.77
N SER A 979 -29.41 28.12 -3.91
CA SER A 979 -28.35 29.09 -4.14
C SER A 979 -28.87 30.32 -4.89
N TYR A 980 -28.23 31.46 -4.68
CA TYR A 980 -28.52 32.71 -5.37
C TYR A 980 -27.21 33.38 -5.79
N THR A 981 -27.16 33.84 -7.03
CA THR A 981 -26.06 34.68 -7.54
C THR A 981 -26.56 36.11 -7.68
N ASP A 982 -25.87 37.05 -7.04
CA ASP A 982 -26.19 38.48 -7.15
C ASP A 982 -25.81 39.06 -8.54
N GLY A 983 -26.05 40.35 -8.74
CA GLY A 983 -25.69 41.04 -9.99
C GLY A 983 -24.28 41.66 -10.01
N GLY A 984 -23.53 41.56 -8.90
CA GLY A 984 -22.31 42.33 -8.66
C GLY A 984 -22.58 43.81 -8.32
N ALA A 985 -21.62 44.46 -7.65
CA ALA A 985 -21.60 45.91 -7.44
C ALA A 985 -20.81 46.63 -8.55
N GLU A 986 -20.95 47.95 -8.71
CA GLU A 986 -20.21 48.72 -9.72
C GLU A 986 -18.68 48.55 -9.53
N GLY A 987 -18.03 47.80 -10.42
CA GLY A 987 -16.59 47.49 -10.36
C GLY A 987 -16.22 46.18 -9.65
N ALA A 988 -17.18 45.40 -9.14
CA ALA A 988 -16.95 44.09 -8.50
C ALA A 988 -17.75 42.97 -9.18
N VAL A 989 -17.20 41.76 -9.22
CA VAL A 989 -17.83 40.60 -9.86
C VAL A 989 -19.02 40.06 -9.05
N PRO A 990 -20.02 39.43 -9.70
CA PRO A 990 -21.11 38.75 -9.01
C PRO A 990 -20.67 37.65 -8.07
N LEU A 991 -21.38 37.46 -6.96
CA LEU A 991 -21.10 36.41 -5.96
C LEU A 991 -22.31 35.51 -5.73
N THR A 992 -22.04 34.21 -5.49
CA THR A 992 -23.07 33.22 -5.17
C THR A 992 -23.04 32.84 -3.70
N GLY A 993 -24.23 32.84 -3.06
CA GLY A 993 -24.48 32.27 -1.75
C GLY A 993 -25.34 31.01 -1.85
N SER A 994 -25.24 30.10 -0.86
CA SER A 994 -26.02 28.85 -0.84
C SER A 994 -26.37 28.37 0.56
N LYS A 995 -27.43 27.56 0.65
CA LYS A 995 -27.93 26.93 1.88
C LYS A 995 -28.54 25.57 1.59
N SER A 996 -28.42 24.65 2.54
CA SER A 996 -29.12 23.35 2.49
C SER A 996 -29.89 23.07 3.78
N VAL A 997 -31.02 22.38 3.65
CA VAL A 997 -31.86 21.86 4.75
C VAL A 997 -32.08 20.37 4.53
N ALA A 998 -31.72 19.55 5.51
CA ALA A 998 -31.96 18.11 5.50
C ALA A 998 -33.14 17.74 6.40
N LEU A 999 -34.03 16.89 5.88
CA LEU A 999 -35.15 16.29 6.60
C LEU A 999 -34.93 14.77 6.62
N ALA A 1000 -34.91 14.16 7.81
CA ALA A 1000 -34.82 12.71 7.92
C ALA A 1000 -36.14 12.04 7.52
N SER A 1001 -36.13 10.73 7.22
CA SER A 1001 -37.37 9.97 7.14
C SER A 1001 -38.14 10.02 8.47
N ASN A 1002 -39.46 9.84 8.46
CA ASN A 1002 -40.28 9.78 9.69
C ASN A 1002 -39.96 8.59 10.62
N THR A 1003 -38.94 7.79 10.30
CA THR A 1003 -38.39 6.73 11.14
C THR A 1003 -37.07 7.17 11.73
N VAL A 1004 -37.00 7.26 13.05
CA VAL A 1004 -35.81 7.64 13.81
C VAL A 1004 -35.14 6.39 14.34
N GLY A 1005 -33.92 6.13 13.87
CA GLY A 1005 -33.02 5.11 14.42
C GLY A 1005 -32.28 5.60 15.66
N PHE A 1006 -31.47 4.73 16.26
CA PHE A 1006 -30.65 5.06 17.43
C PHE A 1006 -29.17 5.16 17.03
N SER A 1007 -28.33 5.66 17.94
CA SER A 1007 -26.87 5.69 17.80
C SER A 1007 -26.21 5.48 19.15
N GLU A 1008 -24.90 5.26 19.20
CA GLU A 1008 -24.15 5.23 20.47
C GLU A 1008 -24.32 6.52 21.30
N ALA A 1009 -24.61 7.66 20.65
CA ALA A 1009 -24.86 8.94 21.29
C ALA A 1009 -26.29 9.10 21.86
N THR A 1010 -27.20 8.14 21.61
CA THR A 1010 -28.58 8.20 22.12
C THR A 1010 -28.56 8.09 23.64
N LYS A 1011 -29.10 9.10 24.33
CA LYS A 1011 -29.16 9.12 25.80
C LYS A 1011 -30.19 8.10 26.29
N THR A 1012 -29.73 7.18 27.12
CA THR A 1012 -30.57 6.14 27.72
C THR A 1012 -30.25 5.94 29.19
N LYS A 1013 -31.15 5.24 29.90
CA LYS A 1013 -30.90 4.69 31.23
C LYS A 1013 -31.50 3.29 31.32
N ASP A 1014 -30.70 2.35 31.83
CA ASP A 1014 -31.06 0.93 31.95
C ASP A 1014 -31.45 0.28 30.60
N MET A 1015 -30.96 0.86 29.48
CA MET A 1015 -30.97 0.31 28.13
C MET A 1015 -29.56 0.40 27.54
N MET A 1016 -29.10 -0.66 26.86
CA MET A 1016 -27.77 -0.72 26.23
C MET A 1016 -27.89 -0.48 24.72
N ALA A 1017 -27.10 0.45 24.19
CA ALA A 1017 -26.90 0.57 22.75
C ALA A 1017 -26.00 -0.55 22.25
N VAL A 1018 -26.40 -1.21 21.17
CA VAL A 1018 -25.64 -2.30 20.53
C VAL A 1018 -25.81 -2.19 19.02
N THR A 1019 -24.74 -2.43 18.29
CA THR A 1019 -24.77 -2.54 16.83
C THR A 1019 -24.89 -4.00 16.45
N PHE A 1020 -25.92 -4.36 15.70
CA PHE A 1020 -26.13 -5.73 15.21
C PHE A 1020 -26.47 -5.69 13.72
N GLY A 1021 -25.69 -6.39 12.89
CA GLY A 1021 -25.90 -6.40 11.43
C GLY A 1021 -25.79 -5.03 10.77
N GLY A 1022 -25.00 -4.10 11.33
CA GLY A 1022 -24.86 -2.73 10.84
C GLY A 1022 -25.99 -1.78 11.23
N GLN A 1023 -26.89 -2.17 12.14
CA GLN A 1023 -27.94 -1.30 12.69
C GLN A 1023 -27.77 -1.12 14.21
N ASP A 1024 -27.86 0.13 14.66
CA ASP A 1024 -27.83 0.49 16.08
C ASP A 1024 -29.22 0.33 16.71
N LEU A 1025 -29.29 -0.45 17.79
CA LEU A 1025 -30.52 -0.79 18.49
C LEU A 1025 -30.35 -0.66 20.01
N LEU A 1026 -31.46 -0.42 20.72
CA LEU A 1026 -31.47 -0.25 22.17
C LEU A 1026 -32.07 -1.47 22.86
N VAL A 1027 -31.26 -2.17 23.66
CA VAL A 1027 -31.69 -3.36 24.41
C VAL A 1027 -32.06 -3.00 25.83
N LEU A 1028 -33.28 -3.33 26.23
CA LEU A 1028 -33.72 -3.18 27.62
C LEU A 1028 -33.06 -4.27 28.49
N GLN A 1029 -32.13 -3.88 29.38
CA GLN A 1029 -31.36 -4.82 30.21
C GLN A 1029 -32.02 -5.15 31.56
N GLY A 1030 -33.01 -4.36 32.00
CA GLY A 1030 -33.65 -4.48 33.30
C GLY A 1030 -35.18 -4.50 33.26
N ALA A 1031 -35.82 -4.50 34.44
CA ALA A 1031 -37.28 -4.48 34.57
C ALA A 1031 -37.94 -3.16 34.12
N LYS A 1032 -37.14 -2.09 33.99
CA LYS A 1032 -37.53 -0.77 33.49
C LYS A 1032 -36.33 -0.07 32.86
N GLY A 1033 -36.56 0.81 31.89
CA GLY A 1033 -35.53 1.65 31.27
C GLY A 1033 -36.16 2.73 30.37
N TRP A 1034 -35.36 3.65 29.86
CA TRP A 1034 -35.84 4.70 28.96
C TRP A 1034 -34.76 5.21 27.99
N PHE A 1035 -35.21 5.87 26.92
CA PHE A 1035 -34.37 6.59 25.97
C PHE A 1035 -34.97 7.95 25.61
N GLU A 1036 -34.10 8.91 25.24
CA GLU A 1036 -34.46 10.27 24.85
C GLU A 1036 -34.35 10.48 23.34
N LEU A 1037 -35.28 11.25 22.78
CA LEU A 1037 -35.24 11.81 21.44
C LEU A 1037 -35.37 13.33 21.57
N ASP A 1038 -34.32 14.05 21.20
CA ASP A 1038 -34.24 15.52 21.30
C ASP A 1038 -34.76 16.18 19.99
N ASP A 1039 -35.29 17.40 20.09
CA ASP A 1039 -35.71 18.27 18.97
C ASP A 1039 -36.71 17.69 17.94
N ILE A 1040 -37.60 16.79 18.36
CA ILE A 1040 -38.59 16.16 17.49
C ILE A 1040 -39.82 17.05 17.32
N ASP A 1041 -40.09 17.52 16.10
CA ASP A 1041 -41.34 18.21 15.76
C ASP A 1041 -42.52 17.24 15.79
N LEU A 1042 -43.51 17.48 16.65
CA LEU A 1042 -44.71 16.65 16.79
C LEU A 1042 -45.92 17.19 16.02
N THR A 1043 -45.76 18.28 15.26
CA THR A 1043 -46.83 18.86 14.45
C THR A 1043 -47.38 17.84 13.46
N GLY A 1044 -48.68 17.53 13.59
CA GLY A 1044 -49.38 16.58 12.72
C GLY A 1044 -49.24 15.10 13.10
N VAL A 1045 -48.40 14.75 14.07
CA VAL A 1045 -48.21 13.36 14.51
C VAL A 1045 -49.42 12.86 15.31
N SER A 1046 -49.88 11.67 14.99
CA SER A 1046 -51.05 11.00 15.57
C SER A 1046 -50.68 9.76 16.38
N ALA A 1047 -49.59 9.07 16.04
CA ALA A 1047 -49.08 7.92 16.77
C ALA A 1047 -47.56 7.78 16.58
N VAL A 1048 -46.90 7.14 17.55
CA VAL A 1048 -45.52 6.67 17.40
C VAL A 1048 -45.52 5.14 17.38
N VAL A 1049 -44.79 4.53 16.46
CA VAL A 1049 -44.69 3.08 16.33
C VAL A 1049 -43.26 2.68 16.65
N LEU A 1050 -43.06 1.86 17.68
CA LEU A 1050 -41.74 1.27 17.95
C LEU A 1050 -41.63 -0.07 17.23
N THR A 1051 -40.56 -0.26 16.46
CA THR A 1051 -40.20 -1.59 15.98
C THR A 1051 -39.31 -2.26 17.02
N VAL A 1052 -39.68 -3.48 17.43
CA VAL A 1052 -38.94 -4.26 18.42
C VAL A 1052 -38.59 -5.64 17.91
N GLY A 1053 -37.43 -6.16 18.33
CA GLY A 1053 -36.90 -7.47 17.95
C GLY A 1053 -36.33 -8.23 19.16
N TRP A 1054 -36.14 -9.53 19.00
CA TRP A 1054 -35.59 -10.41 20.05
C TRP A 1054 -35.02 -11.71 19.44
N GLN A 1055 -34.09 -12.34 20.15
CA GLN A 1055 -33.61 -13.69 19.81
C GLN A 1055 -34.57 -14.78 20.30
N GLU A 1056 -35.16 -14.58 21.48
CA GLU A 1056 -36.24 -15.42 22.02
C GLU A 1056 -37.48 -14.58 22.34
N PRO A 1057 -38.70 -15.03 21.96
CA PRO A 1057 -39.90 -14.24 22.13
C PRO A 1057 -40.21 -13.94 23.59
N PRO A 1058 -40.56 -12.67 23.91
CA PRO A 1058 -40.86 -12.28 25.28
C PRO A 1058 -42.07 -13.05 25.82
N LYS A 1059 -41.86 -13.75 26.94
CA LYS A 1059 -42.89 -14.52 27.67
C LYS A 1059 -43.73 -13.65 28.62
N VAL A 1060 -43.48 -12.34 28.64
CA VAL A 1060 -44.10 -11.34 29.52
C VAL A 1060 -44.47 -10.10 28.71
N ALA A 1061 -45.47 -9.35 29.17
CA ALA A 1061 -45.88 -8.11 28.53
C ALA A 1061 -45.00 -6.92 28.93
N TYR A 1062 -44.78 -5.98 28.00
CA TYR A 1062 -44.05 -4.73 28.22
C TYR A 1062 -44.98 -3.54 27.97
N ASN A 1063 -44.94 -2.56 28.86
CA ASN A 1063 -45.66 -1.29 28.69
C ASN A 1063 -44.68 -0.19 28.33
N PHE A 1064 -45.03 0.60 27.31
CA PHE A 1064 -44.29 1.75 26.86
C PHE A 1064 -45.13 3.03 27.03
N ASP A 1065 -44.54 4.06 27.63
CA ASP A 1065 -45.13 5.40 27.72
C ASP A 1065 -44.25 6.39 26.94
N ILE A 1066 -44.87 7.30 26.18
CA ILE A 1066 -44.21 8.47 25.58
C ILE A 1066 -44.43 9.65 26.53
N ARG A 1067 -43.34 10.30 26.95
CA ARG A 1067 -43.36 11.40 27.91
C ARG A 1067 -42.68 12.65 27.34
N LEU A 1068 -43.13 13.82 27.77
CA LEU A 1068 -42.50 15.10 27.44
C LEU A 1068 -41.36 15.44 28.42
N ASP A 1069 -40.26 15.93 27.88
CA ASP A 1069 -39.08 16.54 28.54
C ASP A 1069 -38.25 15.64 29.47
N SER A 1070 -38.85 14.71 30.21
CA SER A 1070 -38.17 13.84 31.18
C SER A 1070 -38.88 12.49 31.40
N ALA A 1071 -38.17 11.53 32.02
CA ALA A 1071 -38.71 10.19 32.34
C ALA A 1071 -39.87 10.21 33.35
N GLU A 1072 -39.98 11.26 34.16
CA GLU A 1072 -41.10 11.51 35.09
C GLU A 1072 -42.12 12.51 34.52
N GLY A 1073 -41.91 12.99 33.29
CA GLY A 1073 -42.75 13.97 32.61
C GLY A 1073 -44.14 13.48 32.26
N GLU A 1074 -44.94 14.40 31.71
CA GLU A 1074 -46.32 14.11 31.33
C GLU A 1074 -46.41 13.04 30.24
N ILE A 1075 -47.26 12.02 30.45
CA ILE A 1075 -47.51 10.96 29.46
C ILE A 1075 -48.43 11.50 28.35
N ILE A 1076 -47.95 11.47 27.11
CA ILE A 1076 -48.68 11.92 25.92
C ILE A 1076 -49.06 10.78 24.97
N GLY A 1077 -48.56 9.57 25.19
CA GLY A 1077 -48.93 8.37 24.43
C GLY A 1077 -48.55 7.09 25.18
N LYS A 1078 -49.23 5.98 24.86
CA LYS A 1078 -49.01 4.67 25.51
C LYS A 1078 -49.10 3.53 24.51
N GLY A 1079 -48.29 2.50 24.67
CA GLY A 1079 -48.42 1.24 23.96
C GLY A 1079 -48.05 0.03 24.81
N ASN A 1080 -48.42 -1.15 24.32
CA ASN A 1080 -48.19 -2.41 25.00
C ASN A 1080 -47.68 -3.45 24.00
N LEU A 1081 -46.62 -4.16 24.38
CA LEU A 1081 -46.17 -5.38 23.74
C LEU A 1081 -46.73 -6.57 24.52
N ALA A 1082 -47.70 -7.26 23.95
CA ALA A 1082 -48.25 -8.49 24.53
C ALA A 1082 -47.26 -9.66 24.41
N VAL A 1083 -47.51 -10.75 25.14
CA VAL A 1083 -46.74 -12.01 25.05
C VAL A 1083 -46.74 -12.51 23.61
N GLN A 1084 -45.56 -12.89 23.10
CA GLN A 1084 -45.36 -13.25 21.70
C GLN A 1084 -45.30 -14.77 21.49
N PRO A 1085 -45.86 -15.30 20.39
CA PRO A 1085 -45.80 -16.72 20.08
C PRO A 1085 -44.36 -17.18 19.70
N PRO A 1086 -44.01 -18.46 19.89
CA PRO A 1086 -42.74 -19.02 19.43
C PRO A 1086 -42.52 -18.82 17.92
N GLY A 1087 -41.30 -18.47 17.51
CA GLY A 1087 -40.90 -18.37 16.10
C GLY A 1087 -41.10 -17.01 15.42
N THR A 1088 -41.56 -15.98 16.13
CA THR A 1088 -41.57 -14.61 15.60
C THR A 1088 -40.26 -13.88 15.94
N PRO A 1089 -39.61 -13.19 14.99
CA PRO A 1089 -38.34 -12.49 15.24
C PRO A 1089 -38.51 -11.06 15.80
N GLY A 1090 -39.74 -10.51 15.79
CA GLY A 1090 -40.03 -9.15 16.25
C GLY A 1090 -41.52 -8.77 16.11
N SER A 1091 -41.87 -7.56 16.54
CA SER A 1091 -43.22 -6.97 16.43
C SER A 1091 -43.15 -5.44 16.37
N ALA A 1092 -44.27 -4.79 16.08
CA ALA A 1092 -44.45 -3.34 16.22
C ALA A 1092 -45.31 -3.02 17.46
N ILE A 1093 -45.00 -1.93 18.15
CA ILE A 1093 -45.77 -1.38 19.27
C ILE A 1093 -46.36 -0.05 18.81
N VAL A 1094 -47.67 -0.01 18.59
CA VAL A 1094 -48.37 1.22 18.21
C VAL A 1094 -48.72 1.99 19.48
N MET A 1095 -48.21 3.22 19.57
CA MET A 1095 -48.40 4.14 20.70
C MET A 1095 -49.19 5.38 20.24
N PRO A 1096 -50.53 5.35 20.25
CA PRO A 1096 -51.33 6.51 19.89
C PRO A 1096 -51.10 7.68 20.85
N LEU A 1097 -50.97 8.88 20.30
CA LEU A 1097 -50.82 10.11 21.08
C LEU A 1097 -52.19 10.57 21.60
N THR A 1098 -52.34 10.59 22.92
CA THR A 1098 -53.55 11.09 23.62
C THR A 1098 -53.56 12.62 23.70
N LYS A 1099 -52.39 13.26 23.60
CA LYS A 1099 -52.19 14.70 23.44
C LYS A 1099 -51.30 14.95 22.22
N LYS A 1100 -51.65 15.95 21.42
CA LYS A 1100 -50.96 16.30 20.17
C LYS A 1100 -50.25 17.65 20.33
N PRO A 1101 -49.10 17.72 21.01
CA PRO A 1101 -48.31 18.93 21.06
C PRO A 1101 -47.80 19.28 19.65
N SER A 1102 -47.61 20.56 19.38
CA SER A 1102 -47.07 21.07 18.12
C SER A 1102 -45.67 21.65 18.34
N GLY A 1103 -44.87 21.73 17.28
CA GLY A 1103 -43.49 22.21 17.32
C GLY A 1103 -42.49 21.18 17.83
N LYS A 1104 -41.23 21.60 17.98
CA LYS A 1104 -40.12 20.76 18.46
C LYS A 1104 -40.22 20.51 19.95
N ASN A 1105 -40.17 19.23 20.33
CA ASN A 1105 -40.30 18.77 21.71
C ASN A 1105 -39.21 17.72 22.01
N LYS A 1106 -38.81 17.65 23.28
CA LYS A 1106 -37.99 16.56 23.79
C LYS A 1106 -38.90 15.41 24.25
N LEU A 1107 -38.63 14.20 23.78
CA LEU A 1107 -39.42 13.01 24.10
C LEU A 1107 -38.60 12.00 24.90
N VAL A 1108 -39.21 11.44 25.94
CA VAL A 1108 -38.65 10.32 26.70
C VAL A 1108 -39.58 9.14 26.61
N ILE A 1109 -39.10 8.03 26.06
CA ILE A 1109 -39.89 6.81 25.92
C ILE A 1109 -39.44 5.83 27.00
N THR A 1110 -40.35 5.48 27.91
CA THR A 1110 -40.07 4.59 29.04
C THR A 1110 -40.65 3.21 28.78
N GLY A 1111 -39.86 2.14 28.90
CA GLY A 1111 -40.30 0.75 28.80
C GLY A 1111 -40.21 0.03 30.16
N ALA A 1112 -41.25 -0.73 30.53
CA ALA A 1112 -41.26 -1.50 31.77
C ALA A 1112 -42.02 -2.83 31.67
N VAL A 1113 -41.51 -3.85 32.36
CA VAL A 1113 -42.16 -5.17 32.52
C VAL A 1113 -43.16 -5.12 33.67
N GLU A 1114 -44.18 -5.98 33.63
CA GLU A 1114 -45.06 -6.21 34.78
C GLU A 1114 -44.28 -6.54 36.07
N LYS A 1115 -44.71 -5.93 37.18
CA LYS A 1115 -44.03 -5.97 38.48
C LYS A 1115 -43.80 -7.40 38.97
N GLY A 1116 -42.53 -7.76 39.23
CA GLY A 1116 -42.14 -9.04 39.81
C GLY A 1116 -41.86 -10.17 38.80
N LYS A 1117 -41.74 -9.85 37.50
CA LYS A 1117 -41.38 -10.80 36.44
C LYS A 1117 -39.95 -10.59 35.94
N THR A 1118 -39.30 -11.66 35.49
CA THR A 1118 -37.95 -11.61 34.90
C THR A 1118 -38.03 -11.11 33.45
N PRO A 1119 -37.29 -10.06 33.07
CA PRO A 1119 -37.27 -9.53 31.71
C PRO A 1119 -36.57 -10.49 30.74
N ALA A 1120 -36.97 -10.44 29.47
CA ALA A 1120 -36.25 -11.01 28.34
C ALA A 1120 -35.54 -9.88 27.57
N LEU A 1121 -34.51 -10.19 26.80
CA LEU A 1121 -33.79 -9.19 26.00
C LEU A 1121 -34.68 -8.76 24.81
N VAL A 1122 -35.34 -7.61 24.95
CA VAL A 1122 -36.11 -6.96 23.89
C VAL A 1122 -35.31 -5.75 23.39
N ALA A 1123 -35.02 -5.75 22.09
CA ALA A 1123 -34.37 -4.67 21.39
C ALA A 1123 -35.39 -3.74 20.75
N VAL A 1124 -35.27 -2.43 20.95
CA VAL A 1124 -35.96 -1.41 20.17
C VAL A 1124 -35.07 -1.04 19.00
N VAL A 1125 -35.59 -1.18 17.78
CA VAL A 1125 -34.85 -1.00 16.52
C VAL A 1125 -34.98 0.43 16.00
N ASN A 1126 -36.18 1.00 16.06
CA ASN A 1126 -36.43 2.41 15.69
C ASN A 1126 -37.78 2.89 16.24
N ALA A 1127 -38.02 4.21 16.13
CA ALA A 1127 -39.30 4.86 16.40
C ALA A 1127 -39.82 5.56 15.14
N MET A 1128 -40.98 5.15 14.63
CA MET A 1128 -41.65 5.74 13.47
C MET A 1128 -42.77 6.69 13.91
N PHE A 1129 -42.77 7.92 13.41
CA PHE A 1129 -43.73 8.97 13.71
C PHE A 1129 -44.78 9.07 12.59
N ASN A 1130 -46.05 8.80 12.91
CA ASN A 1130 -47.16 8.68 11.96
C ASN A 1130 -48.27 9.69 12.18
#